data_AF-A0A5D6YCA5-F1
#
_entry.id   AF-A0A5D6YCA5-F1
#
_cell.length_a   1.000
_cell.length_b   1.000
_cell.length_c   1.000
_cell.angle_alpha   90.00
_cell.angle_beta   90.00
_cell.angle_gamma   90.00
#
_symmetry.space_group_name_H-M   'P 1'
#
loop_
_entity.id
_entity.type
_entity.pdbx_description
1 polymer ?
#
loop_
_entity_poly.entity_id
_entity_poly.type
_entity_poly.pdbx_seq_one_letter_code
_entity_poly.pdbx_strand_id
1 'polypeptide(L)'
;MFTKSSLFAVAAILAGEMHAATAIDYLGGWLPTPPKEQCVDICVNAKATPTCLTNAPECLAKKQQPGDFDYLLMEQLFVPQFCRDLLKGVDGTISHQNVLPYPNGITCKPEVVKSELTIHGLWPNYNDGYISCCNASATILNHPYNAKDFAKNQPALLAEMKDKWVDATQSNEYDSLCEIYNHEFQKHGLCYAAQGSDYEAAAVTYFKATLNTAAKVASATKQINEWAAAKDPQVKSVNDILALYPKKAQVFCSAVDGSNQLSIVRTCYEKPAVIDASGPSKMIDCAEPKGTATFALCDPTKPITLGAYVAPGAATPAPTNSSTAAPATQAPTIPVRTHSRSVESAVKMLFSKTSALVAVCVAAAAHVQSVSAIDYLGGWLPTPPKEQCVDICVNSKAAPTCPTNDADCLTKKQRPRDYDYLLLEQLFIPQFCRDLLKGTDSTISHQNVLPYPNGIRCQPNEAKPLMTIHGLWPNYNAGFAGCCNVSDTVGNHPYNAKDFARTHVDLLADMKREWVDPTQANEYDSLCEIYNHEFQKHGICYGASGDKWDQSAATYFRATLNAAATHKKATAQLNAWAALPTPQTTLAAVNALYPKYVQVLCSGVDGGNQLSAIRTCYQKPAVYGNRAPFVPIACANATKSSAFVPCDGTAPITLAKYVAPV
;
A
#
# COMPACT_ATOMS: atom_id res chain seq x y z
N MET A 1 34.01 -18.47 -55.49
CA MET A 1 34.70 -18.18 -54.22
C MET A 1 34.15 -16.88 -53.66
N PHE A 2 33.24 -16.94 -52.69
CA PHE A 2 32.99 -15.88 -51.70
C PHE A 2 32.26 -16.56 -50.55
N THR A 3 32.94 -16.69 -49.41
CA THR A 3 32.41 -17.33 -48.20
C THR A 3 32.04 -16.28 -47.16
N LYS A 4 30.87 -16.54 -46.58
CA LYS A 4 30.22 -15.90 -45.44
C LYS A 4 31.15 -15.70 -44.25
N SER A 5 30.96 -14.62 -43.50
CA SER A 5 31.00 -14.61 -42.03
C SER A 5 30.27 -13.37 -41.53
N SER A 6 29.16 -13.61 -40.83
CA SER A 6 28.28 -12.62 -40.22
C SER A 6 28.38 -12.73 -38.70
N LEU A 7 28.12 -11.59 -38.04
CA LEU A 7 27.71 -11.41 -36.64
C LEU A 7 28.68 -11.85 -35.53
N PHE A 8 29.21 -10.87 -34.79
CA PHE A 8 29.18 -10.80 -33.31
C PHE A 8 29.65 -9.41 -32.86
N ALA A 9 28.71 -8.50 -32.58
CA ALA A 9 28.94 -7.32 -31.75
C ALA A 9 27.58 -6.73 -31.40
N VAL A 10 27.12 -6.99 -30.17
CA VAL A 10 26.40 -6.09 -29.23
C VAL A 10 25.84 -7.02 -28.15
N ALA A 11 26.63 -7.22 -27.10
CA ALA A 11 26.19 -7.81 -25.84
C ALA A 11 26.86 -7.01 -24.71
N ALA A 12 26.34 -5.81 -24.49
CA ALA A 12 26.55 -4.99 -23.31
C ALA A 12 25.38 -4.00 -23.26
N ILE A 13 24.89 -3.69 -22.06
CA ILE A 13 23.64 -2.95 -21.73
C ILE A 13 22.42 -3.87 -21.59
N LEU A 14 22.40 -4.71 -20.56
CA LEU A 14 21.17 -5.10 -19.83
C LEU A 14 21.58 -5.48 -18.39
N ALA A 15 21.79 -4.48 -17.54
CA ALA A 15 21.80 -4.63 -16.09
C ALA A 15 21.58 -3.25 -15.48
N GLY A 16 20.42 -3.02 -14.87
CA GLY A 16 20.16 -1.79 -14.12
C GLY A 16 18.75 -1.21 -14.24
N GLU A 17 17.70 -2.02 -14.26
CA GLU A 17 16.39 -1.55 -13.80
C GLU A 17 16.27 -1.90 -12.31
N MET A 18 16.91 -1.08 -11.47
CA MET A 18 16.67 -1.12 -10.03
C MET A 18 15.47 -0.22 -9.74
N HIS A 19 14.32 -0.86 -9.60
CA HIS A 19 13.12 -0.21 -9.07
C HIS A 19 13.45 0.33 -7.68
N ALA A 20 13.17 1.61 -7.49
CA ALA A 20 13.02 2.15 -6.15
C ALA A 20 11.82 1.48 -5.49
N ALA A 21 12.01 0.95 -4.28
CA ALA A 21 10.92 0.58 -3.40
C ALA A 21 10.27 1.88 -2.88
N THR A 22 9.51 2.56 -3.74
CA THR A 22 8.57 3.60 -3.33
C THR A 22 7.36 2.88 -2.73
N ALA A 23 7.09 3.10 -1.44
CA ALA A 23 5.93 2.58 -0.70
C ALA A 23 5.46 1.19 -1.17
N ILE A 24 6.18 0.14 -0.78
CA ILE A 24 5.61 -1.21 -0.82
C ILE A 24 4.49 -1.18 0.23
N ASP A 25 3.24 -1.44 -0.17
CA ASP A 25 2.11 -1.58 0.76
C ASP A 25 2.26 -2.93 1.47
N TYR A 26 3.25 -2.96 2.35
CA TYR A 26 3.41 -4.01 3.31
C TYR A 26 2.12 -4.05 4.15
N LEU A 27 1.53 -5.23 4.30
CA LEU A 27 0.28 -5.43 5.06
C LEU A 27 0.43 -5.23 6.58
N GLY A 28 1.57 -4.69 7.02
CA GLY A 28 1.89 -4.39 8.41
C GLY A 28 2.22 -5.66 9.17
N GLY A 29 2.61 -5.50 10.42
CA GLY A 29 2.87 -6.66 11.26
C GLY A 29 1.59 -7.33 11.75
N TRP A 30 0.62 -6.54 12.20
CA TRP A 30 -0.58 -7.05 12.86
C TRP A 30 -1.81 -7.05 11.95
N LEU A 31 -2.61 -8.12 12.03
CA LEU A 31 -3.94 -8.09 11.43
C LEU A 31 -4.81 -7.02 12.12
N PRO A 32 -5.61 -6.24 11.36
CA PRO A 32 -6.45 -5.19 11.93
C PRO A 32 -7.58 -5.75 12.79
N THR A 33 -8.00 -6.99 12.51
CA THR A 33 -9.05 -7.70 13.25
C THR A 33 -8.70 -9.18 13.39
N PRO A 34 -8.57 -9.73 14.61
CA PRO A 34 -8.56 -9.02 15.88
C PRO A 34 -7.25 -8.23 16.10
N PRO A 35 -7.32 -6.97 16.57
CA PRO A 35 -6.14 -6.11 16.68
C PRO A 35 -5.15 -6.67 17.71
N LYS A 36 -3.87 -6.73 17.33
CA LYS A 36 -2.76 -7.19 18.20
C LYS A 36 -2.87 -8.63 18.72
N GLU A 37 -3.65 -9.46 18.04
CA GLU A 37 -3.80 -10.88 18.39
C GLU A 37 -3.12 -11.83 17.39
N GLN A 38 -3.04 -11.43 16.12
CA GLN A 38 -2.50 -12.27 15.06
C GLN A 38 -1.55 -11.46 14.17
N CYS A 39 -0.39 -12.06 13.88
CA CYS A 39 0.52 -11.51 12.89
C CYS A 39 -0.04 -11.72 11.48
N VAL A 40 0.34 -10.84 10.57
CA VAL A 40 0.10 -10.98 9.15
C VAL A 40 0.94 -12.14 8.60
N ASP A 41 0.33 -12.92 7.71
CA ASP A 41 1.04 -13.87 6.86
C ASP A 41 1.55 -13.13 5.62
N ILE A 42 2.81 -12.70 5.66
CA ILE A 42 3.44 -11.89 4.60
C ILE A 42 3.87 -12.75 3.41
N CYS A 43 3.85 -14.08 3.58
CA CYS A 43 4.27 -15.04 2.58
C CYS A 43 3.10 -15.86 2.01
N VAL A 44 1.86 -15.60 2.42
CA VAL A 44 0.65 -16.33 1.99
C VAL A 44 0.49 -16.45 0.47
N ASN A 45 0.97 -15.43 -0.27
CA ASN A 45 0.90 -15.35 -1.73
C ASN A 45 2.26 -15.58 -2.42
N ALA A 46 3.31 -15.88 -1.65
CA ALA A 46 4.63 -16.11 -2.20
C ALA A 46 4.67 -17.45 -2.95
N LYS A 47 5.24 -17.44 -4.16
CA LYS A 47 5.59 -18.68 -4.85
C LYS A 47 6.94 -19.16 -4.34
N ALA A 48 7.02 -20.42 -3.93
CA ALA A 48 8.25 -21.07 -3.51
C ALA A 48 9.16 -21.39 -4.72
N THR A 49 9.67 -20.35 -5.39
CA THR A 49 10.55 -20.45 -6.56
C THR A 49 11.77 -19.56 -6.38
N PRO A 50 13.01 -20.10 -6.49
CA PRO A 50 14.23 -19.34 -6.24
C PRO A 50 14.29 -18.12 -7.13
N THR A 51 14.76 -16.99 -6.58
CA THR A 51 15.07 -15.83 -7.41
C THR A 51 16.52 -15.87 -7.81
N CYS A 52 16.78 -16.04 -9.12
CA CYS A 52 18.13 -16.07 -9.69
C CYS A 52 18.38 -14.78 -10.47
N LEU A 53 19.55 -14.18 -10.26
CA LEU A 53 19.97 -12.95 -10.93
C LEU A 53 20.47 -13.23 -12.35
N THR A 54 20.95 -14.46 -12.61
CA THR A 54 21.28 -14.93 -13.95
C THR A 54 20.69 -16.32 -14.21
N ASN A 55 20.98 -16.90 -15.38
CA ASN A 55 20.59 -18.26 -15.75
C ASN A 55 21.57 -19.33 -15.22
N ALA A 56 22.23 -19.07 -14.10
CA ALA A 56 23.17 -19.99 -13.48
C ALA A 56 22.46 -21.31 -13.10
N PRO A 57 22.87 -22.47 -13.66
CA PRO A 57 22.21 -23.74 -13.42
C PRO A 57 22.12 -24.12 -11.93
N GLU A 58 23.14 -23.77 -11.15
CA GLU A 58 23.20 -24.02 -9.71
C GLU A 58 22.14 -23.25 -8.91
N CYS A 59 21.78 -22.03 -9.35
CA CYS A 59 20.71 -21.26 -8.73
C CYS A 59 19.34 -21.76 -9.20
N LEU A 60 19.18 -22.03 -10.50
CA LEU A 60 17.93 -22.54 -11.07
C LEU A 60 17.56 -23.93 -10.52
N ALA A 61 18.54 -24.71 -10.06
CA ALA A 61 18.34 -26.01 -9.42
C ALA A 61 17.91 -25.92 -7.95
N LYS A 62 17.91 -24.72 -7.35
CA LYS A 62 17.47 -24.51 -5.97
C LYS A 62 15.97 -24.78 -5.83
N LYS A 63 15.58 -25.26 -4.66
CA LYS A 63 14.23 -25.68 -4.33
C LYS A 63 13.47 -24.67 -3.47
N GLN A 64 14.15 -23.63 -2.96
CA GLN A 64 13.57 -22.65 -2.04
C GLN A 64 12.91 -23.33 -0.82
N GLN A 65 13.69 -24.18 -0.16
CA GLN A 65 13.27 -24.94 1.01
C GLN A 65 14.16 -24.60 2.20
N PRO A 66 13.70 -24.84 3.45
CA PRO A 66 14.49 -24.63 4.64
C PRO A 66 15.85 -25.34 4.52
N GLY A 67 16.92 -24.59 4.74
CA GLY A 67 18.29 -25.08 4.62
C GLY A 67 18.84 -25.14 3.19
N ASP A 68 18.07 -24.82 2.16
CA ASP A 68 18.58 -24.71 0.80
C ASP A 68 19.07 -23.28 0.52
N PHE A 69 20.28 -22.97 0.95
CA PHE A 69 21.00 -21.73 0.64
C PHE A 69 22.49 -22.01 0.49
N ASP A 70 23.27 -21.01 0.07
CA ASP A 70 24.72 -21.12 -0.15
C ASP A 70 25.53 -20.46 0.98
N TYR A 71 25.05 -19.32 1.49
CA TYR A 71 25.67 -18.58 2.59
C TYR A 71 24.62 -17.82 3.39
N LEU A 72 25.06 -17.22 4.51
CA LEU A 72 24.22 -16.36 5.34
C LEU A 72 24.75 -14.93 5.31
N LEU A 73 23.85 -13.97 5.26
CA LEU A 73 24.13 -12.54 5.29
C LEU A 73 23.51 -11.95 6.56
N MET A 74 24.35 -11.48 7.47
CA MET A 74 23.91 -10.74 8.65
C MET A 74 23.91 -9.26 8.31
N GLU A 75 22.74 -8.62 8.36
CA GLU A 75 22.60 -7.19 8.20
C GLU A 75 22.38 -6.52 9.56
N GLN A 76 23.14 -5.45 9.80
CA GLN A 76 22.94 -4.55 10.91
C GLN A 76 22.51 -3.17 10.40
N LEU A 77 21.56 -2.55 11.08
CA LEU A 77 20.92 -1.29 10.72
C LEU A 77 21.35 -0.19 11.67
N PHE A 78 21.72 0.98 11.14
CA PHE A 78 21.97 2.16 11.96
C PHE A 78 20.66 2.89 12.20
N VAL A 79 20.11 2.73 13.41
CA VAL A 79 18.74 3.15 13.76
C VAL A 79 18.47 4.63 13.46
N PRO A 80 19.39 5.59 13.72
CA PRO A 80 19.12 6.98 13.39
C PRO A 80 18.88 7.25 11.92
N GLN A 81 19.65 6.60 11.03
CA GLN A 81 19.49 6.79 9.59
C GLN A 81 18.21 6.13 9.09
N PHE A 82 17.91 4.92 9.57
CA PHE A 82 16.63 4.26 9.31
C PHE A 82 15.46 5.19 9.62
N CYS A 83 15.48 5.82 10.79
CA CYS A 83 14.41 6.74 11.19
C CYS A 83 14.35 8.00 10.30
N ARG A 84 15.49 8.52 9.83
CA ARG A 84 15.51 9.64 8.87
C ARG A 84 14.95 9.25 7.50
N ASP A 85 15.32 8.08 7.00
CA ASP A 85 14.83 7.53 5.75
C ASP A 85 13.31 7.27 5.82
N LEU A 86 12.82 6.79 6.98
CA LEU A 86 11.40 6.58 7.23
C LEU A 86 10.59 7.88 7.16
N LEU A 87 11.14 9.00 7.65
CA LEU A 87 10.51 10.33 7.51
C LEU A 87 10.35 10.77 6.04
N LYS A 88 11.11 10.16 5.12
CA LYS A 88 11.02 10.40 3.67
C LYS A 88 10.15 9.37 2.96
N GLY A 89 9.46 8.51 3.70
CA GLY A 89 8.64 7.44 3.13
C GLY A 89 9.46 6.29 2.56
N VAL A 90 10.64 6.03 3.12
CA VAL A 90 11.48 4.89 2.75
C VAL A 90 11.69 4.00 3.96
N ASP A 91 11.12 2.79 3.90
CA ASP A 91 11.36 1.75 4.89
C ASP A 91 12.42 0.77 4.35
N GLY A 92 13.62 0.84 4.91
CA GLY A 92 14.72 -0.05 4.54
C GLY A 92 14.58 -1.48 5.06
N THR A 93 13.66 -1.72 6.01
CA THR A 93 13.38 -3.07 6.52
C THR A 93 12.23 -3.74 5.80
N ILE A 94 11.38 -2.96 5.12
CA ILE A 94 10.20 -3.45 4.39
C ILE A 94 9.27 -4.22 5.35
N SER A 95 9.22 -3.82 6.61
CA SER A 95 8.50 -4.53 7.67
C SER A 95 7.40 -3.70 8.32
N HIS A 96 7.15 -2.49 7.84
CA HIS A 96 6.19 -1.57 8.46
C HIS A 96 5.09 -1.13 7.51
N GLN A 97 3.94 -0.83 8.10
CA GLN A 97 2.78 -0.25 7.41
C GLN A 97 2.84 1.28 7.37
N ASN A 98 2.06 1.87 6.46
CA ASN A 98 1.88 3.32 6.34
C ASN A 98 3.20 4.07 6.11
N VAL A 99 4.06 3.52 5.25
CA VAL A 99 5.35 4.12 4.89
C VAL A 99 5.11 5.27 3.91
N LEU A 100 4.89 6.46 4.44
CA LEU A 100 4.68 7.70 3.70
C LEU A 100 5.62 8.79 4.23
N PRO A 101 5.95 9.82 3.43
CA PRO A 101 6.69 10.96 3.95
C PRO A 101 5.98 11.61 5.13
N TYR A 102 6.75 12.04 6.14
CA TYR A 102 6.26 12.80 7.28
C TYR A 102 5.48 14.06 6.80
N PRO A 103 4.36 14.43 7.43
CA PRO A 103 3.81 13.89 8.69
C PRO A 103 2.86 12.71 8.55
N ASN A 104 2.66 12.20 7.33
CA ASN A 104 1.55 11.31 7.04
C ASN A 104 1.87 9.82 7.26
N GLY A 105 3.16 9.46 7.33
CA GLY A 105 3.58 8.07 7.53
C GLY A 105 3.98 7.73 8.95
N ILE A 106 4.36 6.46 9.14
CA ILE A 106 4.93 5.97 10.39
C ILE A 106 6.20 6.74 10.75
N THR A 107 6.43 6.94 12.05
CA THR A 107 7.61 7.63 12.58
C THR A 107 8.23 6.80 13.69
N CYS A 108 9.56 6.90 13.82
CA CYS A 108 10.22 6.32 14.96
C CYS A 108 9.83 7.03 16.26
N LYS A 109 9.72 6.26 17.33
CA LYS A 109 9.46 6.70 18.70
C LYS A 109 10.73 7.29 19.32
N PRO A 110 10.77 8.60 19.62
CA PRO A 110 11.99 9.23 20.12
C PRO A 110 12.57 8.58 21.39
N GLU A 111 11.70 8.03 22.24
CA GLU A 111 12.06 7.32 23.47
C GLU A 111 12.69 5.93 23.23
N VAL A 112 12.55 5.38 22.03
CA VAL A 112 13.10 4.07 21.64
C VAL A 112 14.37 4.22 20.80
N VAL A 113 14.47 5.30 20.01
CA VAL A 113 15.61 5.53 19.12
C VAL A 113 16.89 5.73 19.92
N LYS A 114 17.84 4.81 19.72
CA LYS A 114 19.22 4.93 20.19
C LYS A 114 20.15 5.18 19.00
N SER A 115 21.23 5.93 19.23
CA SER A 115 22.25 6.16 18.20
C SER A 115 23.21 4.98 18.10
N GLU A 116 22.68 3.84 17.66
CA GLU A 116 23.34 2.56 17.71
C GLU A 116 23.08 1.76 16.43
N LEU A 117 24.00 0.86 16.13
CA LEU A 117 23.86 -0.19 15.13
C LEU A 117 23.17 -1.40 15.79
N THR A 118 22.03 -1.82 15.25
CA THR A 118 21.23 -2.95 15.76
C THR A 118 21.07 -4.02 14.70
N ILE A 119 20.56 -5.18 15.09
CA ILE A 119 20.24 -6.24 14.14
C ILE A 119 19.11 -5.76 13.21
N HIS A 120 19.24 -6.04 11.91
CA HIS A 120 18.10 -6.06 10.99
C HIS A 120 17.67 -7.50 10.73
N GLY A 121 18.59 -8.39 10.39
CA GLY A 121 18.26 -9.80 10.15
C GLY A 121 19.44 -10.67 9.75
N LEU A 122 19.19 -11.99 9.68
CA LEU A 122 20.12 -13.00 9.21
C LEU A 122 19.51 -13.73 8.02
N TRP A 123 20.03 -13.48 6.82
CA TRP A 123 19.36 -13.89 5.59
C TRP A 123 20.09 -15.03 4.91
N PRO A 124 19.46 -16.21 4.78
CA PRO A 124 19.87 -17.21 3.81
C PRO A 124 19.96 -16.59 2.42
N ASN A 125 21.02 -16.90 1.67
CA ASN A 125 21.22 -16.33 0.34
C ASN A 125 21.85 -17.31 -0.65
N TYR A 126 21.65 -17.07 -1.95
CA TYR A 126 22.32 -17.81 -3.02
C TYR A 126 23.51 -17.01 -3.56
N ASN A 127 24.47 -17.71 -4.16
CA ASN A 127 25.62 -17.07 -4.81
C ASN A 127 25.22 -16.16 -5.98
N ASP A 128 24.17 -16.55 -6.72
CA ASP A 128 23.66 -15.82 -7.88
C ASP A 128 22.16 -15.53 -7.78
N GLY A 129 21.69 -15.17 -6.58
CA GLY A 129 20.27 -15.05 -6.31
C GLY A 129 19.96 -14.76 -4.87
N TYR A 130 18.68 -14.84 -4.54
CA TYR A 130 18.22 -14.83 -3.17
C TYR A 130 17.04 -15.78 -2.96
N ILE A 131 16.82 -16.10 -1.69
CA ILE A 131 15.76 -16.97 -1.22
C ILE A 131 14.89 -16.20 -0.24
N SER A 132 13.56 -16.37 -0.33
CA SER A 132 12.62 -15.74 0.59
C SER A 132 11.33 -16.55 0.68
N CYS A 133 10.58 -16.41 1.78
CA CYS A 133 9.25 -17.02 1.94
C CYS A 133 9.23 -18.53 1.64
N CYS A 134 10.14 -19.28 2.25
CA CYS A 134 10.18 -20.73 2.10
C CYS A 134 8.99 -21.38 2.79
N ASN A 135 8.46 -22.45 2.20
CA ASN A 135 7.52 -23.34 2.90
C ASN A 135 8.30 -24.29 3.81
N ALA A 136 7.79 -24.58 5.01
CA ALA A 136 8.44 -25.51 5.94
C ALA A 136 8.66 -26.92 5.33
N SER A 137 7.77 -27.33 4.41
CA SER A 137 7.98 -28.49 3.53
C SER A 137 7.14 -28.35 2.26
N ALA A 138 7.14 -29.37 1.40
CA ALA A 138 6.26 -29.40 0.22
C ALA A 138 4.75 -29.37 0.57
N THR A 139 4.37 -29.77 1.79
CA THR A 139 2.97 -29.86 2.24
C THR A 139 2.65 -28.95 3.42
N ILE A 140 3.65 -28.31 4.02
CA ILE A 140 3.48 -27.40 5.16
C ILE A 140 3.95 -26.02 4.68
N LEU A 141 2.99 -25.13 4.48
CA LEU A 141 3.23 -23.80 3.93
C LEU A 141 3.94 -22.89 4.95
N ASN A 142 4.40 -21.74 4.48
CA ASN A 142 4.86 -20.66 5.34
C ASN A 142 3.66 -20.08 6.12
N HIS A 143 3.84 -19.84 7.42
CA HIS A 143 2.85 -19.17 8.26
C HIS A 143 3.54 -18.40 9.41
N PRO A 144 2.88 -17.37 9.97
CA PRO A 144 3.34 -16.71 11.19
C PRO A 144 3.40 -17.68 12.37
N TYR A 145 4.35 -17.45 13.29
CA TYR A 145 4.23 -17.98 14.65
C TYR A 145 3.13 -17.22 15.42
N ASN A 146 2.62 -17.83 16.49
CA ASN A 146 1.70 -17.16 17.38
C ASN A 146 2.46 -16.21 18.32
N ALA A 147 2.31 -14.90 18.13
CA ALA A 147 3.03 -13.90 18.92
C ALA A 147 2.69 -13.94 20.42
N LYS A 148 1.44 -14.23 20.78
CA LYS A 148 1.02 -14.35 22.18
C LYS A 148 1.68 -15.53 22.87
N ASP A 149 1.73 -16.68 22.20
CA ASP A 149 2.39 -17.87 22.74
C ASP A 149 3.90 -17.67 22.80
N PHE A 150 4.52 -17.09 21.76
CA PHE A 150 5.94 -16.74 21.78
C PHE A 150 6.28 -15.82 22.95
N ALA A 151 5.54 -14.72 23.15
CA ALA A 151 5.78 -13.78 24.24
C ALA A 151 5.68 -14.45 25.63
N LYS A 152 4.75 -15.39 25.77
CA LYS A 152 4.53 -16.15 27.00
C LYS A 152 5.62 -17.19 27.24
N ASN A 153 6.02 -17.92 26.19
CA ASN A 153 6.91 -19.07 26.28
C ASN A 153 8.39 -18.67 26.24
N GLN A 154 8.70 -17.55 25.59
CA GLN A 154 10.07 -17.08 25.31
C GLN A 154 10.39 -15.68 25.87
N PRO A 155 9.98 -15.32 27.11
CA PRO A 155 10.12 -13.94 27.60
C PRO A 155 11.59 -13.48 27.69
N ALA A 156 12.52 -14.39 28.02
CA ALA A 156 13.94 -14.07 28.09
C ALA A 156 14.55 -13.79 26.70
N LEU A 157 14.17 -14.60 25.70
CA LEU A 157 14.60 -14.40 24.31
C LEU A 157 14.03 -13.09 23.75
N LEU A 158 12.75 -12.81 24.01
CA LEU A 158 12.11 -11.56 23.59
C LEU A 158 12.79 -10.34 24.22
N ALA A 159 13.16 -10.40 25.49
CA ALA A 159 13.90 -9.33 26.15
C ALA A 159 15.30 -9.11 25.55
N GLU A 160 15.99 -10.18 25.16
CA GLU A 160 17.29 -10.08 24.48
C GLU A 160 17.14 -9.50 23.06
N MET A 161 16.12 -9.94 22.31
CA MET A 161 15.78 -9.39 20.99
C MET A 161 15.46 -7.90 21.08
N LYS A 162 14.68 -7.46 22.07
CA LYS A 162 14.40 -6.03 22.32
C LYS A 162 15.68 -5.19 22.46
N ASP A 163 16.71 -5.72 23.13
CA ASP A 163 17.96 -4.99 23.37
C ASP A 163 18.84 -4.93 22.10
N LYS A 164 18.88 -6.00 21.31
CA LYS A 164 19.82 -6.18 20.20
C LYS A 164 19.23 -5.92 18.82
N TRP A 165 17.93 -6.11 18.66
CA TRP A 165 17.16 -6.09 17.42
C TRP A 165 16.01 -5.10 17.56
N VAL A 166 16.37 -3.83 17.71
CA VAL A 166 15.43 -2.76 18.05
C VAL A 166 14.54 -2.41 16.85
N ASP A 167 13.23 -2.46 17.05
CA ASP A 167 12.26 -1.80 16.19
C ASP A 167 11.94 -0.42 16.77
N ALA A 168 12.53 0.62 16.17
CA ALA A 168 12.37 1.98 16.66
C ALA A 168 10.98 2.58 16.39
N THR A 169 10.11 1.90 15.65
CA THR A 169 8.74 2.37 15.37
C THR A 169 7.73 1.95 16.44
N GLN A 170 8.09 0.94 17.24
CA GLN A 170 7.22 0.33 18.24
C GLN A 170 7.61 0.75 19.66
N SER A 171 6.61 1.00 20.51
CA SER A 171 6.84 1.42 21.90
C SER A 171 7.17 0.26 22.84
N ASN A 172 7.05 -0.98 22.39
CA ASN A 172 7.34 -2.18 23.18
C ASN A 172 7.68 -3.38 22.29
N GLU A 173 8.32 -4.38 22.90
CA GLU A 173 8.81 -5.60 22.27
C GLU A 173 7.70 -6.55 21.81
N TYR A 174 6.52 -6.49 22.42
CA TYR A 174 5.41 -7.34 22.01
C TYR A 174 4.92 -6.90 20.63
N ASP A 175 4.78 -5.59 20.40
CA ASP A 175 4.36 -5.06 19.10
C ASP A 175 5.37 -5.40 17.99
N SER A 176 6.68 -5.39 18.30
CA SER A 176 7.74 -5.81 17.38
C SER A 176 7.65 -7.27 16.93
N LEU A 177 6.97 -8.14 17.70
CA LEU A 177 6.80 -9.56 17.34
C LEU A 177 6.14 -9.75 15.99
N CYS A 178 5.14 -8.94 15.65
CA CYS A 178 4.48 -9.10 14.37
C CYS A 178 4.99 -8.15 13.30
N GLU A 179 5.57 -7.00 13.67
CA GLU A 179 6.19 -6.05 12.72
C GLU A 179 7.50 -6.64 12.16
N ILE A 180 8.66 -6.22 12.69
CA ILE A 180 9.95 -6.66 12.15
C ILE A 180 10.26 -8.14 12.43
N TYR A 181 9.89 -8.72 13.58
CA TYR A 181 10.34 -10.09 13.90
C TYR A 181 9.63 -11.17 13.08
N ASN A 182 8.31 -11.05 12.89
CA ASN A 182 7.55 -11.97 12.05
C ASN A 182 7.92 -11.79 10.57
N HIS A 183 8.19 -10.56 10.12
CA HIS A 183 8.74 -10.31 8.77
C HIS A 183 10.00 -11.15 8.54
N GLU A 184 10.97 -10.96 9.43
CA GLU A 184 12.29 -11.57 9.35
C GLU A 184 12.21 -13.09 9.48
N PHE A 185 11.32 -13.59 10.32
CA PHE A 185 11.06 -15.02 10.44
C PHE A 185 10.42 -15.61 9.17
N GLN A 186 9.29 -15.09 8.70
CA GLN A 186 8.59 -15.70 7.56
C GLN A 186 9.40 -15.59 6.28
N LYS A 187 9.96 -14.41 6.02
CA LYS A 187 10.69 -14.15 4.78
C LYS A 187 12.05 -14.83 4.77
N HIS A 188 12.79 -14.82 5.89
CA HIS A 188 14.18 -15.30 5.94
C HIS A 188 14.37 -16.48 6.89
N GLY A 189 13.82 -16.42 8.10
CA GLY A 189 14.01 -17.42 9.14
C GLY A 189 13.49 -18.82 8.78
N LEU A 190 12.34 -18.92 8.10
CA LEU A 190 11.82 -20.21 7.68
C LEU A 190 12.63 -20.82 6.53
N CYS A 191 13.38 -20.00 5.78
CA CYS A 191 14.39 -20.47 4.83
C CYS A 191 15.68 -20.93 5.54
N TYR A 192 15.96 -20.43 6.75
CA TYR A 192 17.09 -20.88 7.54
C TYR A 192 16.81 -22.29 8.08
N ALA A 193 15.75 -22.44 8.89
CA ALA A 193 15.39 -23.72 9.50
C ALA A 193 13.86 -23.85 9.67
N ALA A 194 13.36 -25.08 9.56
CA ALA A 194 11.96 -25.40 9.85
C ALA A 194 11.87 -26.64 10.75
N GLN A 195 10.78 -26.75 11.51
CA GLN A 195 10.50 -27.86 12.44
C GLN A 195 9.10 -28.41 12.19
N GLY A 196 8.82 -28.74 10.93
CA GLY A 196 7.46 -29.07 10.50
C GLY A 196 6.54 -27.86 10.65
N SER A 197 5.37 -28.05 11.27
CA SER A 197 4.41 -26.99 11.56
C SER A 197 4.65 -26.28 12.91
N ASP A 198 5.75 -26.58 13.60
CA ASP A 198 6.13 -25.88 14.84
C ASP A 198 6.88 -24.58 14.51
N TYR A 199 6.09 -23.55 14.15
CA TYR A 199 6.63 -22.24 13.77
C TYR A 199 7.27 -21.51 14.95
N GLU A 200 6.81 -21.73 16.19
CA GLU A 200 7.44 -21.12 17.36
C GLU A 200 8.85 -21.67 17.55
N ALA A 201 9.04 -23.00 17.51
CA ALA A 201 10.34 -23.61 17.71
C ALA A 201 11.31 -23.33 16.53
N ALA A 202 10.79 -23.23 15.30
CA ALA A 202 11.55 -22.73 14.15
C ALA A 202 11.99 -21.27 14.35
N ALA A 203 11.09 -20.39 14.80
CA ALA A 203 11.39 -18.99 15.08
C ALA A 203 12.43 -18.83 16.19
N VAL A 204 12.30 -19.59 17.29
CA VAL A 204 13.29 -19.60 18.39
C VAL A 204 14.68 -20.02 17.88
N THR A 205 14.74 -21.02 17.00
CA THR A 205 16.00 -21.47 16.40
C THR A 205 16.63 -20.36 15.56
N TYR A 206 15.84 -19.72 14.71
CA TYR A 206 16.28 -18.61 13.87
C TYR A 206 16.75 -17.41 14.71
N PHE A 207 15.94 -16.91 15.64
CA PHE A 207 16.26 -15.73 16.44
C PHE A 207 17.51 -15.94 17.29
N LYS A 208 17.69 -17.13 17.89
CA LYS A 208 18.94 -17.45 18.60
C LYS A 208 20.14 -17.53 17.68
N ALA A 209 20.00 -18.09 16.49
CA ALA A 209 21.07 -18.11 15.49
C ALA A 209 21.46 -16.68 15.08
N THR A 210 20.50 -15.79 14.89
CA THR A 210 20.73 -14.38 14.58
C THR A 210 21.46 -13.67 15.71
N LEU A 211 21.01 -13.82 16.97
CA LEU A 211 21.67 -13.23 18.14
C LEU A 211 23.11 -13.74 18.33
N ASN A 212 23.32 -15.05 18.18
CA ASN A 212 24.65 -15.67 18.25
C ASN A 212 25.57 -15.19 17.12
N THR A 213 25.01 -14.91 15.95
CA THR A 213 25.76 -14.32 14.83
C THR A 213 26.11 -12.86 15.11
N ALA A 214 25.17 -12.08 15.64
CA ALA A 214 25.41 -10.69 16.06
C ALA A 214 26.51 -10.60 17.12
N ALA A 215 26.57 -11.55 18.05
CA ALA A 215 27.61 -11.62 19.08
C ALA A 215 29.03 -11.72 18.50
N LYS A 216 29.20 -12.30 17.30
CA LYS A 216 30.50 -12.41 16.62
C LYS A 216 31.03 -11.08 16.10
N VAL A 217 30.14 -10.12 15.85
CA VAL A 217 30.47 -8.76 15.40
C VAL A 217 30.29 -7.72 16.51
N ALA A 218 30.02 -8.14 17.75
CA ALA A 218 29.73 -7.24 18.86
C ALA A 218 30.84 -6.21 19.14
N SER A 219 32.11 -6.56 18.91
CA SER A 219 33.21 -5.59 19.07
C SER A 219 33.16 -4.47 18.02
N ALA A 220 32.86 -4.81 16.76
CA ALA A 220 32.68 -3.83 15.70
C ALA A 220 31.44 -2.95 15.94
N THR A 221 30.32 -3.57 16.33
CA THR A 221 29.09 -2.88 16.72
C THR A 221 29.34 -1.89 17.85
N LYS A 222 30.04 -2.33 18.91
CA LYS A 222 30.40 -1.47 20.04
C LYS A 222 31.25 -0.27 19.58
N GLN A 223 32.26 -0.50 18.74
CA GLN A 223 33.11 0.58 18.26
C GLN A 223 32.34 1.62 17.42
N ILE A 224 31.42 1.18 16.56
CA ILE A 224 30.56 2.07 15.77
C ILE A 224 29.63 2.87 16.69
N ASN A 225 29.06 2.24 17.72
CA ASN A 225 28.23 2.92 18.71
C ASN A 225 29.03 3.95 19.52
N GLU A 226 30.28 3.65 19.88
CA GLU A 226 31.19 4.60 20.52
C GLU A 226 31.50 5.80 19.62
N TRP A 227 31.67 5.59 18.31
CA TRP A 227 31.80 6.69 17.34
C TRP A 227 30.52 7.52 17.21
N ALA A 228 29.35 6.88 17.21
CA ALA A 228 28.05 7.58 17.16
C ALA A 228 27.78 8.41 18.43
N ALA A 229 28.34 8.00 19.58
CA ALA A 229 28.24 8.73 20.85
C ALA A 229 29.31 9.83 21.02
N ALA A 230 30.27 9.95 20.11
CA ALA A 230 31.32 10.96 20.19
C ALA A 230 30.77 12.38 19.99
N LYS A 231 31.52 13.39 20.44
CA LYS A 231 31.17 14.81 20.25
C LYS A 231 30.97 15.18 18.77
N ASP A 232 31.73 14.53 17.90
CA ASP A 232 31.65 14.66 16.45
C ASP A 232 31.38 13.28 15.86
N PRO A 233 30.09 12.90 15.70
CA PRO A 233 29.69 11.54 15.37
C PRO A 233 29.90 11.28 13.88
N GLN A 234 31.14 11.03 13.50
CA GLN A 234 31.53 10.68 12.14
C GLN A 234 32.74 9.74 12.13
N VAL A 235 32.86 8.97 11.06
CA VAL A 235 34.00 8.11 10.76
C VAL A 235 34.75 8.72 9.59
N LYS A 236 36.08 8.72 9.61
CA LYS A 236 36.89 9.40 8.59
C LYS A 236 36.69 8.82 7.20
N SER A 237 36.52 7.50 7.10
CA SER A 237 36.34 6.80 5.83
C SER A 237 35.58 5.48 5.98
N VAL A 238 35.07 4.95 4.86
CA VAL A 238 34.51 3.59 4.80
C VAL A 238 35.52 2.51 5.21
N ASN A 239 36.81 2.74 4.96
CA ASN A 239 37.87 1.78 5.29
C ASN A 239 38.04 1.61 6.80
N ASP A 240 37.76 2.63 7.60
CA ASP A 240 37.84 2.53 9.06
C ASP A 240 36.73 1.61 9.60
N ILE A 241 35.54 1.64 9.00
CA ILE A 241 34.45 0.70 9.33
C ILE A 241 34.83 -0.71 8.88
N LEU A 242 35.32 -0.87 7.64
CA LEU A 242 35.73 -2.17 7.11
C LEU A 242 36.86 -2.82 7.93
N ALA A 243 37.78 -2.03 8.47
CA ALA A 243 38.89 -2.51 9.30
C ALA A 243 38.44 -3.12 10.65
N LEU A 244 37.19 -2.88 11.08
CA LEU A 244 36.62 -3.50 12.27
C LEU A 244 36.31 -4.99 12.06
N TYR A 245 36.21 -5.44 10.81
CA TYR A 245 35.78 -6.78 10.47
C TYR A 245 36.97 -7.62 9.96
N PRO A 246 37.07 -8.91 10.38
CA PRO A 246 38.16 -9.79 9.98
C PRO A 246 38.05 -10.28 8.52
N LYS A 247 36.92 -10.00 7.87
CA LYS A 247 36.58 -10.35 6.49
C LYS A 247 35.95 -9.15 5.81
N LYS A 248 35.92 -9.17 4.47
CA LYS A 248 35.29 -8.13 3.69
C LYS A 248 33.80 -8.02 4.02
N ALA A 249 33.44 -6.95 4.72
CA ALA A 249 32.06 -6.54 4.96
C ALA A 249 31.57 -5.62 3.82
N GLN A 250 30.26 -5.39 3.77
CA GLN A 250 29.65 -4.37 2.92
C GLN A 250 29.16 -3.24 3.80
N VAL A 251 29.45 -1.99 3.42
CA VAL A 251 29.03 -0.79 4.14
C VAL A 251 28.24 0.08 3.18
N PHE A 252 27.03 0.46 3.58
CA PHE A 252 26.15 1.29 2.76
C PHE A 252 25.76 2.56 3.48
N CYS A 253 25.61 3.61 2.69
CA CYS A 253 25.09 4.89 3.11
C CYS A 253 23.65 5.07 2.60
N SER A 254 22.90 6.02 3.15
CA SER A 254 21.55 6.29 2.65
C SER A 254 21.57 6.76 1.20
N ALA A 255 20.73 6.17 0.35
CA ALA A 255 20.45 6.69 -1.00
C ALA A 255 19.36 7.77 -0.98
N VAL A 256 18.67 7.96 0.14
CA VAL A 256 17.43 8.74 0.24
C VAL A 256 17.71 10.23 0.42
N ASP A 257 18.67 10.58 1.27
CA ASP A 257 19.03 11.96 1.56
C ASP A 257 20.23 12.46 0.74
N GLY A 258 20.81 11.59 -0.10
CA GLY A 258 21.97 11.90 -0.95
C GLY A 258 23.25 12.21 -0.18
N SER A 259 23.26 11.95 1.14
CA SER A 259 24.38 12.28 2.01
C SER A 259 25.12 11.03 2.48
N ASN A 260 26.40 11.19 2.82
CA ASN A 260 27.29 10.08 3.17
C ASN A 260 27.06 9.65 4.63
N GLN A 261 25.84 9.21 4.97
CA GLN A 261 25.48 8.78 6.32
C GLN A 261 25.33 7.26 6.38
N LEU A 262 25.90 6.63 7.40
CA LEU A 262 25.81 5.18 7.56
C LEU A 262 24.35 4.75 7.65
N SER A 263 23.96 3.78 6.81
CA SER A 263 22.62 3.18 6.86
C SER A 263 22.69 1.75 7.36
N ILE A 264 23.50 0.89 6.72
CA ILE A 264 23.62 -0.52 7.09
C ILE A 264 25.06 -1.04 6.95
N VAL A 265 25.36 -2.11 7.67
CA VAL A 265 26.57 -2.93 7.49
C VAL A 265 26.16 -4.40 7.33
N ARG A 266 26.71 -5.07 6.31
CA ARG A 266 26.50 -6.51 6.07
C ARG A 266 27.77 -7.31 6.27
N THR A 267 27.64 -8.45 6.93
CA THR A 267 28.70 -9.46 7.06
C THR A 267 28.21 -10.80 6.55
N CYS A 268 29.09 -11.59 5.96
CA CYS A 268 28.74 -12.84 5.29
C CYS A 268 29.36 -14.03 5.99
N TYR A 269 28.65 -15.15 6.01
CA TYR A 269 29.06 -16.35 6.71
C TYR A 269 28.87 -17.58 5.85
N GLU A 270 29.80 -18.52 5.97
CA GLU A 270 29.67 -19.83 5.36
C GLU A 270 28.42 -20.54 5.91
N LYS A 271 27.71 -21.26 5.04
CA LYS A 271 26.60 -22.11 5.46
C LYS A 271 27.09 -23.13 6.50
N PRO A 272 26.47 -23.20 7.69
CA PRO A 272 26.89 -24.17 8.69
C PRO A 272 26.54 -25.59 8.24
N ALA A 273 27.41 -26.55 8.60
CA ALA A 273 27.18 -27.96 8.31
C ALA A 273 25.95 -28.53 9.04
N VAL A 274 25.63 -27.95 10.20
CA VAL A 274 24.41 -28.22 10.98
C VAL A 274 23.68 -26.90 11.16
N ILE A 275 22.42 -26.85 10.73
CA ILE A 275 21.58 -25.66 10.86
C ILE A 275 20.81 -25.77 12.17
N ASP A 276 21.20 -24.96 13.15
CA ASP A 276 20.58 -24.91 14.47
C ASP A 276 20.68 -23.50 15.10
N ALA A 277 20.34 -23.40 16.38
CA ALA A 277 20.32 -22.15 17.13
C ALA A 277 21.73 -21.54 17.37
N SER A 278 22.82 -22.27 17.14
CA SER A 278 24.19 -21.75 17.31
C SER A 278 24.58 -20.76 16.22
N GLY A 279 23.90 -20.81 15.07
CA GLY A 279 24.21 -19.98 13.91
C GLY A 279 25.53 -20.34 13.20
N PRO A 280 25.91 -19.62 12.14
CA PRO A 280 27.17 -19.84 11.44
C PRO A 280 28.39 -19.62 12.32
N SER A 281 29.40 -20.48 12.22
CA SER A 281 30.64 -20.34 12.99
C SER A 281 31.72 -19.52 12.28
N LYS A 282 31.72 -19.47 10.94
CA LYS A 282 32.81 -18.94 10.12
C LYS A 282 32.37 -17.80 9.20
N MET A 283 32.95 -16.63 9.41
CA MET A 283 32.78 -15.47 8.55
C MET A 283 33.57 -15.66 7.24
N ILE A 284 32.99 -15.24 6.13
CA ILE A 284 33.59 -15.24 4.79
C ILE A 284 33.55 -13.81 4.22
N ASP A 285 34.31 -13.60 3.14
CA ASP A 285 34.26 -12.33 2.42
C ASP A 285 32.89 -12.20 1.73
N CYS A 286 32.21 -11.07 1.95
CA CYS A 286 31.03 -10.72 1.16
C CYS A 286 31.43 -10.41 -0.29
N ALA A 287 30.49 -10.65 -1.20
CA ALA A 287 30.60 -10.16 -2.58
C ALA A 287 30.74 -8.63 -2.62
N GLU A 288 31.17 -8.09 -3.77
CA GLU A 288 31.21 -6.64 -3.96
C GLU A 288 29.82 -6.02 -3.72
N PRO A 289 29.74 -4.95 -2.91
CA PRO A 289 28.47 -4.29 -2.67
C PRO A 289 27.98 -3.63 -3.96
N LYS A 290 26.67 -3.68 -4.18
CA LYS A 290 25.99 -2.93 -5.22
C LYS A 290 24.97 -2.03 -4.55
N GLY A 291 25.00 -0.74 -4.87
CA GLY A 291 23.99 0.19 -4.37
C GLY A 291 22.59 -0.24 -4.84
N THR A 292 21.58 0.12 -4.09
CA THR A 292 20.15 -0.02 -4.40
C THR A 292 19.51 1.36 -4.31
N ALA A 293 18.21 1.45 -4.58
CA ALA A 293 17.48 2.69 -4.40
C ALA A 293 17.33 3.14 -2.93
N THR A 294 17.49 2.22 -1.97
CA THR A 294 17.47 2.53 -0.53
C THR A 294 18.87 2.75 0.02
N PHE A 295 19.84 1.99 -0.48
CA PHE A 295 21.19 1.92 0.06
C PHE A 295 22.22 2.29 -1.00
N ALA A 296 22.86 3.44 -0.89
CA ALA A 296 23.95 3.84 -1.78
C ALA A 296 25.27 3.25 -1.30
N LEU A 297 26.24 3.12 -2.23
CA LEU A 297 27.63 2.96 -1.82
C LEU A 297 28.10 4.24 -1.15
N CYS A 298 28.75 4.13 0.01
CA CYS A 298 29.35 5.28 0.67
C CYS A 298 30.44 5.90 -0.22
N ASP A 299 30.48 7.23 -0.27
CA ASP A 299 31.54 7.98 -0.93
C ASP A 299 32.84 7.81 -0.12
N PRO A 300 33.87 7.14 -0.66
CA PRO A 300 35.11 6.86 0.08
C PRO A 300 35.96 8.12 0.30
N THR A 301 35.63 9.23 -0.38
CA THR A 301 36.37 10.50 -0.28
C THR A 301 35.84 11.43 0.80
N LYS A 302 34.70 11.09 1.41
CA LYS A 302 34.03 11.89 2.43
C LYS A 302 33.94 11.14 3.76
N PRO A 303 33.94 11.84 4.90
CA PRO A 303 33.55 11.25 6.17
C PRO A 303 32.16 10.61 6.10
N ILE A 304 31.96 9.54 6.86
CA ILE A 304 30.67 8.89 7.03
C ILE A 304 30.05 9.41 8.33
N THR A 305 28.90 10.07 8.23
CA THR A 305 28.23 10.62 9.42
C THR A 305 27.42 9.56 10.16
N LEU A 306 27.46 9.61 11.48
CA LEU A 306 26.71 8.77 12.43
C LEU A 306 25.75 9.63 13.28
N GLY A 307 25.20 10.69 12.67
CA GLY A 307 24.39 11.67 13.39
C GLY A 307 23.18 11.05 14.08
N ALA A 308 22.87 11.54 15.28
CA ALA A 308 21.69 11.14 16.02
C ALA A 308 20.40 11.50 15.27
N TYR A 309 19.32 10.77 15.57
CA TYR A 309 17.99 11.09 15.05
C TYR A 309 17.41 12.29 15.80
N VAL A 310 16.86 13.24 15.05
CA VAL A 310 16.10 14.36 15.60
C VAL A 310 14.67 14.19 15.16
N ALA A 311 13.79 13.93 16.13
CA ALA A 311 12.38 13.76 15.86
C ALA A 311 11.75 15.05 15.31
N PRO A 312 10.89 14.98 14.29
CA PRO A 312 10.16 16.15 13.80
C PRO A 312 9.37 16.82 14.92
N GLY A 313 9.49 18.15 15.03
CA GLY A 313 8.80 18.92 16.06
C GLY A 313 9.51 18.98 17.42
N ALA A 314 10.64 18.31 17.61
CA ALA A 314 11.51 18.56 18.77
C ALA A 314 12.15 19.94 18.62
N ALA A 315 11.76 20.89 19.48
CA ALA A 315 12.35 22.22 19.51
C ALA A 315 13.87 22.10 19.73
N THR A 316 14.65 22.67 18.83
CA THR A 316 16.11 22.81 18.99
C THR A 316 16.38 23.50 20.34
N PRO A 317 17.25 22.97 21.21
CA PRO A 317 17.67 23.72 22.38
C PRO A 317 18.28 25.04 21.90
N ALA A 318 17.79 26.16 22.42
CA ALA A 318 18.36 27.46 22.12
C ALA A 318 19.87 27.44 22.46
N PRO A 319 20.74 28.03 21.62
CA PRO A 319 22.17 28.05 21.90
C PRO A 319 22.41 28.74 23.24
N THR A 320 23.11 28.05 24.15
CA THR A 320 23.52 28.58 25.45
C THR A 320 24.54 29.70 25.24
N ASN A 321 24.04 30.92 25.08
CA ASN A 321 24.86 32.12 25.25
C ASN A 321 25.11 32.32 26.74
N SER A 322 26.29 31.90 27.19
CA SER A 322 26.94 32.42 28.37
C SER A 322 27.13 33.94 28.21
N SER A 323 26.34 34.74 28.92
CA SER A 323 26.74 36.11 29.25
C SER A 323 26.21 36.52 30.62
N THR A 324 27.17 36.76 31.49
CA THR A 324 27.08 37.47 32.77
C THR A 324 26.48 38.87 32.61
N ALA A 325 25.51 39.24 33.46
CA ALA A 325 25.31 40.63 33.88
C ALA A 325 24.50 40.74 35.19
N ALA A 326 24.96 41.63 36.06
CA ALA A 326 24.41 41.99 37.37
C ALA A 326 23.36 43.15 37.25
N PRO A 327 22.93 43.82 38.34
CA PRO A 327 21.54 43.82 38.81
C PRO A 327 20.71 45.05 38.43
N ALA A 328 19.40 44.87 38.60
CA ALA A 328 18.30 45.77 38.26
C ALA A 328 18.30 47.14 38.95
N THR A 329 17.75 48.13 38.26
CA THR A 329 17.25 49.40 38.83
C THR A 329 15.84 49.70 38.31
N GLN A 330 15.01 50.27 39.19
CA GLN A 330 13.55 50.41 39.09
C GLN A 330 13.05 51.64 38.30
N ALA A 331 11.74 51.56 38.00
CA ALA A 331 10.69 52.62 37.98
C ALA A 331 10.35 53.27 36.62
N PRO A 332 9.14 53.86 36.41
CA PRO A 332 7.85 53.69 37.11
C PRO A 332 6.60 53.56 36.17
N THR A 333 5.49 53.22 36.83
CA THR A 333 4.08 53.06 36.41
C THR A 333 3.34 54.37 36.09
N ILE A 334 2.35 54.35 35.17
CA ILE A 334 1.14 55.22 35.15
C ILE A 334 -0.08 54.40 34.60
N PRO A 335 -1.32 54.63 35.10
CA PRO A 335 -2.41 53.63 35.12
C PRO A 335 -3.57 53.90 34.14
N VAL A 336 -4.41 52.89 33.89
CA VAL A 336 -5.69 53.04 33.18
C VAL A 336 -6.86 52.64 34.08
N ARG A 337 -7.90 53.48 34.03
CA ARG A 337 -9.07 53.57 34.91
C ARG A 337 -10.22 52.71 34.39
N THR A 338 -10.91 52.06 35.32
CA THR A 338 -12.12 51.24 35.16
C THR A 338 -13.42 52.05 35.08
N HIS A 339 -14.43 51.51 34.39
CA HIS A 339 -15.84 51.77 34.69
C HIS A 339 -16.65 50.46 34.77
N SER A 340 -17.52 50.43 35.77
CA SER A 340 -18.33 49.33 36.32
C SER A 340 -19.81 49.44 35.94
N ARG A 341 -20.54 48.30 35.95
CA ARG A 341 -21.96 48.12 36.39
C ARG A 341 -22.30 46.60 36.33
N SER A 342 -22.47 45.92 37.47
CA SER A 342 -23.73 45.50 38.14
C SER A 342 -24.55 44.47 37.33
N VAL A 343 -25.03 43.31 37.83
CA VAL A 343 -25.85 43.03 39.02
C VAL A 343 -25.82 41.51 39.34
N GLU A 344 -25.97 41.16 40.62
CA GLU A 344 -26.09 39.81 41.23
C GLU A 344 -27.55 39.31 41.40
N SER A 345 -27.68 38.03 41.82
CA SER A 345 -28.85 37.34 42.44
C SER A 345 -29.85 36.66 41.50
N ALA A 346 -30.44 35.48 41.77
CA ALA A 346 -30.40 34.55 42.91
C ALA A 346 -31.07 33.20 42.54
N VAL A 347 -31.02 32.26 43.50
CA VAL A 347 -31.99 31.18 43.81
C VAL A 347 -31.50 29.74 43.60
N LYS A 348 -31.37 29.08 44.76
CA LYS A 348 -31.17 27.64 45.00
C LYS A 348 -32.49 27.04 45.52
N MET A 349 -32.64 25.72 45.36
CA MET A 349 -33.66 24.80 45.91
C MET A 349 -34.98 24.71 45.13
N LEU A 350 -35.61 23.55 44.86
CA LEU A 350 -35.77 22.30 45.65
C LEU A 350 -36.36 21.17 44.75
N PHE A 351 -36.20 19.90 45.18
CA PHE A 351 -36.79 18.63 44.68
C PHE A 351 -36.25 18.04 43.37
N SER A 352 -36.16 16.73 43.12
CA SER A 352 -36.23 15.47 43.89
C SER A 352 -36.12 14.36 42.83
N LYS A 353 -35.36 13.30 43.10
CA LYS A 353 -35.48 11.93 42.54
C LYS A 353 -35.71 11.78 41.03
N THR A 354 -34.67 11.36 40.31
CA THR A 354 -34.74 10.20 39.39
C THR A 354 -33.31 9.82 39.00
N SER A 355 -32.75 8.88 39.75
CA SER A 355 -31.64 8.05 39.27
C SER A 355 -32.19 7.07 38.23
N ALA A 356 -31.36 6.74 37.24
CA ALA A 356 -31.61 5.85 36.11
C ALA A 356 -32.37 6.48 34.93
N LEU A 357 -31.65 7.20 34.06
CA LEU A 357 -31.73 7.15 32.59
C LEU A 357 -30.85 8.25 31.95
N VAL A 358 -29.54 8.26 32.22
CA VAL A 358 -28.58 9.09 31.44
C VAL A 358 -27.28 8.30 31.27
N ALA A 359 -27.35 7.22 30.50
CA ALA A 359 -26.18 6.47 30.02
C ALA A 359 -26.41 5.86 28.62
N VAL A 360 -27.41 6.37 27.89
CA VAL A 360 -27.72 5.96 26.51
C VAL A 360 -28.21 7.22 25.81
N CYS A 361 -27.32 7.94 25.11
CA CYS A 361 -27.66 8.88 24.01
C CYS A 361 -26.48 9.71 23.46
N VAL A 362 -25.21 9.40 23.74
CA VAL A 362 -24.07 9.99 22.99
C VAL A 362 -23.13 8.88 22.52
N ALA A 363 -23.67 7.97 21.71
CA ALA A 363 -22.90 6.98 20.95
C ALA A 363 -23.60 6.71 19.61
N ALA A 364 -23.80 7.77 18.84
CA ALA A 364 -24.25 7.71 17.45
C ALA A 364 -23.70 8.91 16.69
N ALA A 365 -22.38 9.07 16.72
CA ALA A 365 -21.67 10.03 15.88
C ALA A 365 -20.55 9.28 15.14
N ALA A 366 -20.81 9.04 13.86
CA ALA A 366 -19.83 8.82 12.80
C ALA A 366 -18.82 7.67 13.00
N HIS A 367 -19.26 6.44 12.72
CA HIS A 367 -18.36 5.45 12.10
C HIS A 367 -18.03 5.93 10.68
N VAL A 368 -17.08 6.87 10.56
CA VAL A 368 -16.35 7.05 9.31
C VAL A 368 -15.38 5.87 9.25
N GLN A 369 -15.79 4.82 8.55
CA GLN A 369 -14.82 3.83 8.08
C GLN A 369 -13.87 4.59 7.15
N SER A 370 -12.69 4.92 7.66
CA SER A 370 -11.54 5.23 6.82
C SER A 370 -11.28 3.97 5.99
N VAL A 371 -11.74 3.98 4.75
CA VAL A 371 -11.33 2.98 3.76
C VAL A 371 -9.84 3.21 3.58
N SER A 372 -9.02 2.37 4.22
CA SER A 372 -7.60 2.24 3.88
C SER A 372 -7.55 1.98 2.38
N ALA A 373 -6.73 2.75 1.67
CA ALA A 373 -6.52 2.56 0.24
C ALA A 373 -6.26 1.07 0.00
N ILE A 374 -7.04 0.46 -0.90
CA ILE A 374 -6.72 -0.88 -1.37
C ILE A 374 -5.40 -0.71 -2.12
N ASP A 375 -4.35 -1.40 -1.66
CA ASP A 375 -3.08 -1.47 -2.37
C ASP A 375 -3.32 -2.04 -3.76
N TYR A 376 -3.39 -1.16 -4.74
CA TYR A 376 -3.56 -1.56 -6.12
C TYR A 376 -2.16 -1.77 -6.71
N LEU A 377 -1.77 -3.04 -6.87
CA LEU A 377 -0.50 -3.49 -7.48
C LEU A 377 -0.33 -3.11 -8.96
N GLY A 378 -1.28 -2.34 -9.51
CA GLY A 378 -1.31 -1.90 -10.89
C GLY A 378 -2.09 -2.86 -11.72
N GLY A 379 -2.47 -2.41 -12.91
CA GLY A 379 -3.21 -3.25 -13.81
C GLY A 379 -2.37 -4.42 -14.31
N TRP A 380 -1.10 -4.16 -14.65
CA TRP A 380 -0.26 -5.10 -15.40
C TRP A 380 0.72 -5.88 -14.53
N LEU A 381 0.85 -7.18 -14.79
CA LEU A 381 1.96 -7.96 -14.23
C LEU A 381 3.29 -7.52 -14.86
N PRO A 382 4.38 -7.47 -14.07
CA PRO A 382 5.68 -7.03 -14.56
C PRO A 382 6.32 -8.03 -15.53
N THR A 383 5.91 -9.30 -15.52
CA THR A 383 6.43 -10.33 -16.41
C THR A 383 5.34 -11.34 -16.77
N PRO A 384 5.04 -11.55 -18.08
CA PRO A 384 5.57 -10.81 -19.22
C PRO A 384 5.03 -9.36 -19.27
N PRO A 385 5.87 -8.35 -19.56
CA PRO A 385 5.43 -6.95 -19.56
C PRO A 385 4.27 -6.73 -20.52
N LYS A 386 3.20 -6.08 -20.04
CA LYS A 386 2.02 -5.71 -20.84
C LYS A 386 1.31 -6.88 -21.55
N GLU A 387 1.36 -8.08 -20.98
CA GLU A 387 0.63 -9.25 -21.53
C GLU A 387 -0.48 -9.76 -20.62
N GLN A 388 -0.28 -9.67 -19.30
CA GLN A 388 -1.19 -10.24 -18.30
C GLN A 388 -1.61 -9.19 -17.29
N CYS A 389 -2.89 -9.22 -16.91
CA CYS A 389 -3.40 -8.37 -15.85
C CYS A 389 -3.17 -8.99 -14.46
N VAL A 390 -3.09 -8.14 -13.46
CA VAL A 390 -3.14 -8.53 -12.05
C VAL A 390 -4.52 -9.12 -11.72
N ASP A 391 -4.51 -10.17 -10.90
CA ASP A 391 -5.71 -10.65 -10.24
C ASP A 391 -5.99 -9.75 -9.02
N ILE A 392 -6.92 -8.82 -9.19
CA ILE A 392 -7.28 -7.83 -8.17
C ILE A 392 -8.15 -8.44 -7.07
N CYS A 393 -8.65 -9.66 -7.28
CA CYS A 393 -9.57 -10.36 -6.41
C CYS A 393 -8.94 -11.59 -5.74
N VAL A 394 -7.65 -11.89 -6.00
CA VAL A 394 -6.93 -13.06 -5.47
C VAL A 394 -7.02 -13.17 -3.93
N ASN A 395 -7.03 -12.04 -3.24
CA ASN A 395 -7.12 -11.95 -1.78
C ASN A 395 -8.53 -11.65 -1.27
N SER A 396 -9.51 -11.46 -2.16
CA SER A 396 -10.87 -11.18 -1.78
C SER A 396 -11.58 -12.48 -1.45
N LYS A 397 -12.18 -12.55 -0.25
CA LYS A 397 -13.18 -13.59 0.02
C LYS A 397 -14.45 -13.23 -0.71
N ALA A 398 -15.02 -14.18 -1.45
CA ALA A 398 -16.35 -14.04 -2.04
C ALA A 398 -17.43 -14.10 -0.92
N ALA A 399 -17.53 -13.04 -0.12
CA ALA A 399 -18.67 -12.74 0.75
C ALA A 399 -19.35 -11.39 0.38
N PRO A 400 -20.70 -11.31 0.44
CA PRO A 400 -21.43 -10.09 0.14
C PRO A 400 -21.05 -8.98 1.13
N THR A 401 -21.01 -7.73 0.66
CA THR A 401 -20.86 -6.58 1.56
C THR A 401 -22.24 -6.06 1.93
N CYS A 402 -22.59 -6.15 3.22
CA CYS A 402 -23.91 -5.82 3.75
C CYS A 402 -23.80 -4.80 4.91
N PRO A 403 -23.66 -3.49 4.62
CA PRO A 403 -23.37 -2.47 5.64
C PRO A 403 -24.40 -2.37 6.77
N THR A 404 -25.64 -2.77 6.51
CA THR A 404 -26.76 -2.72 7.46
C THR A 404 -27.03 -4.06 8.14
N ASN A 405 -26.22 -5.10 7.89
CA ASN A 405 -26.46 -6.48 8.33
C ASN A 405 -27.86 -7.01 7.94
N ASP A 406 -28.38 -6.57 6.79
CA ASP A 406 -29.66 -7.03 6.26
C ASP A 406 -29.63 -8.54 5.98
N ALA A 407 -30.67 -9.25 6.43
CA ALA A 407 -30.71 -10.72 6.35
C ALA A 407 -30.70 -11.23 4.91
N ASP A 408 -31.45 -10.58 4.01
CA ASP A 408 -31.51 -10.98 2.61
C ASP A 408 -30.15 -10.76 1.92
N CYS A 409 -29.47 -9.67 2.24
CA CYS A 409 -28.10 -9.42 1.80
C CYS A 409 -27.10 -10.47 2.34
N LEU A 410 -27.17 -10.81 3.63
CA LEU A 410 -26.28 -11.78 4.25
C LEU A 410 -26.47 -13.21 3.71
N THR A 411 -27.64 -13.52 3.14
CA THR A 411 -27.90 -14.82 2.49
C THR A 411 -27.33 -14.93 1.08
N LYS A 412 -26.84 -13.82 0.51
CA LYS A 412 -26.24 -13.80 -0.83
C LYS A 412 -24.95 -14.61 -0.82
N LYS A 413 -24.75 -15.37 -1.88
CA LYS A 413 -23.59 -16.22 -2.14
C LYS A 413 -22.49 -15.52 -2.93
N GLN A 414 -22.77 -14.32 -3.46
CA GLN A 414 -21.83 -13.53 -4.28
C GLN A 414 -21.22 -14.37 -5.42
N ARG A 415 -22.12 -14.97 -6.19
CA ARG A 415 -21.84 -15.74 -7.41
C ARG A 415 -22.36 -15.00 -8.63
N PRO A 416 -21.95 -15.37 -9.86
CA PRO A 416 -22.57 -14.88 -11.06
C PRO A 416 -24.09 -14.91 -10.96
N ARG A 417 -24.73 -13.78 -11.26
CA ARG A 417 -26.19 -13.56 -11.22
C ARG A 417 -26.81 -13.44 -9.85
N ASP A 418 -26.05 -13.58 -8.77
CA ASP A 418 -26.55 -13.33 -7.43
C ASP A 418 -26.43 -11.85 -7.08
N TYR A 419 -27.44 -11.10 -7.52
CA TYR A 419 -27.67 -9.67 -7.30
C TYR A 419 -29.15 -9.34 -7.54
N ASP A 420 -29.61 -8.16 -7.10
CA ASP A 420 -31.02 -7.74 -7.16
C ASP A 420 -31.29 -6.75 -8.28
N TYR A 421 -30.32 -5.89 -8.59
CA TYR A 421 -30.39 -4.92 -9.68
C TYR A 421 -29.00 -4.60 -10.24
N LEU A 422 -28.95 -3.85 -11.35
CA LEU A 422 -27.72 -3.33 -11.91
C LEU A 422 -27.65 -1.82 -11.71
N LEU A 423 -26.47 -1.31 -11.43
CA LEU A 423 -26.18 0.11 -11.33
C LEU A 423 -25.12 0.47 -12.38
N LEU A 424 -25.44 1.35 -13.33
CA LEU A 424 -24.42 1.94 -14.19
C LEU A 424 -23.94 3.23 -13.53
N GLU A 425 -22.63 3.35 -13.32
CA GLU A 425 -22.01 4.61 -12.95
C GLU A 425 -21.32 5.22 -14.18
N GLN A 426 -21.59 6.50 -14.43
CA GLN A 426 -20.85 7.31 -15.39
C GLN A 426 -20.14 8.44 -14.64
N LEU A 427 -18.86 8.66 -14.95
CA LEU A 427 -18.02 9.70 -14.34
C LEU A 427 -17.89 10.91 -15.26
N PHE A 428 -17.80 12.09 -14.66
CA PHE A 428 -17.38 13.30 -15.35
C PHE A 428 -15.86 13.41 -15.30
N ILE A 429 -15.21 13.16 -16.44
CA ILE A 429 -13.74 13.06 -16.54
C ILE A 429 -13.02 14.25 -15.88
N PRO A 430 -13.43 15.52 -16.09
CA PRO A 430 -12.70 16.62 -15.49
C PRO A 430 -12.65 16.62 -13.97
N GLN A 431 -13.75 16.23 -13.31
CA GLN A 431 -13.79 16.17 -11.87
C GLN A 431 -12.99 14.98 -11.35
N PHE A 432 -13.12 13.82 -12.00
CA PHE A 432 -12.28 12.65 -11.69
C PHE A 432 -10.78 13.02 -11.73
N CYS A 433 -10.35 13.72 -12.78
CA CYS A 433 -8.98 14.17 -12.91
C CYS A 433 -8.56 15.18 -11.82
N ARG A 434 -9.45 16.04 -11.33
CA ARG A 434 -9.16 16.94 -10.19
C ARG A 434 -9.05 16.18 -8.89
N ASP A 435 -9.93 15.21 -8.65
CA ASP A 435 -9.93 14.36 -7.46
C ASP A 435 -8.63 13.53 -7.41
N LEU A 436 -8.16 13.01 -8.56
CA LEU A 436 -6.86 12.34 -8.67
C LEU A 436 -5.68 13.23 -8.25
N LEU A 437 -5.66 14.50 -8.67
CA LEU A 437 -4.60 15.44 -8.24
C LEU A 437 -4.58 15.65 -6.72
N LYS A 438 -5.66 15.33 -6.02
CA LYS A 438 -5.78 15.40 -4.56
C LYS A 438 -5.56 14.05 -3.88
N GLY A 439 -5.12 13.05 -4.63
CA GLY A 439 -4.88 11.70 -4.13
C GLY A 439 -6.17 10.92 -3.86
N THR A 440 -7.23 11.18 -4.62
CA THR A 440 -8.47 10.38 -4.56
C THR A 440 -8.76 9.78 -5.93
N ASP A 441 -8.67 8.46 -6.01
CA ASP A 441 -9.09 7.67 -7.18
C ASP A 441 -10.48 7.09 -6.89
N SER A 442 -11.51 7.66 -7.52
CA SER A 442 -12.87 7.17 -7.35
C SER A 442 -13.13 5.84 -8.05
N THR A 443 -12.27 5.42 -8.98
CA THR A 443 -12.39 4.12 -9.65
C THR A 443 -11.67 3.02 -8.88
N ILE A 444 -10.72 3.37 -8.01
CA ILE A 444 -9.90 2.43 -7.23
C ILE A 444 -9.20 1.44 -8.19
N SER A 445 -8.80 1.93 -9.37
CA SER A 445 -8.26 1.12 -10.46
C SER A 445 -6.87 1.55 -10.89
N HIS A 446 -6.25 2.50 -10.19
CA HIS A 446 -4.95 3.03 -10.54
C HIS A 446 -3.96 2.95 -9.37
N GLN A 447 -2.68 2.80 -9.71
CA GLN A 447 -1.60 2.90 -8.72
C GLN A 447 -1.25 4.34 -8.41
N ASN A 448 -0.47 4.51 -7.33
CA ASN A 448 0.21 5.75 -7.01
C ASN A 448 -0.76 6.93 -6.93
N VAL A 449 -1.85 6.77 -6.18
CA VAL A 449 -2.88 7.80 -5.99
C VAL A 449 -2.43 8.82 -4.94
N LEU A 450 -1.18 9.29 -5.03
CA LEU A 450 -0.67 10.36 -4.18
C LEU A 450 -1.17 11.72 -4.70
N PRO A 451 -1.29 12.75 -3.84
CA PRO A 451 -1.53 14.09 -4.31
C PRO A 451 -0.43 14.58 -5.28
N TYR A 452 -0.81 15.44 -6.23
CA TYR A 452 0.12 16.12 -7.13
C TYR A 452 1.24 16.82 -6.33
N PRO A 453 2.51 16.76 -6.78
CA PRO A 453 2.99 16.28 -8.08
C PRO A 453 3.36 14.79 -8.14
N ASN A 454 3.14 14.03 -7.07
CA ASN A 454 3.80 12.73 -6.91
C ASN A 454 2.95 11.56 -7.41
N GLY A 455 1.64 11.73 -7.53
CA GLY A 455 0.74 10.66 -7.96
C GLY A 455 0.41 10.64 -9.46
N ILE A 456 -0.42 9.67 -9.84
CA ILE A 456 -0.97 9.53 -11.18
C ILE A 456 -1.79 10.77 -11.56
N ARG A 457 -1.71 11.14 -12.83
CA ARG A 457 -2.44 12.27 -13.41
C ARG A 457 -3.13 11.85 -14.69
N CYS A 458 -4.21 12.53 -15.01
CA CYS A 458 -4.81 12.39 -16.32
C CYS A 458 -3.88 12.90 -17.42
N GLN A 459 -3.89 12.21 -18.55
CA GLN A 459 -3.32 12.68 -19.81
C GLN A 459 -4.14 13.88 -20.29
N PRO A 460 -3.53 15.06 -20.52
CA PRO A 460 -4.27 16.26 -20.92
C PRO A 460 -5.15 16.07 -22.17
N ASN A 461 -4.71 15.23 -23.11
CA ASN A 461 -5.45 14.95 -24.34
C ASN A 461 -6.67 14.03 -24.13
N GLU A 462 -6.68 13.23 -23.06
CA GLU A 462 -7.80 12.34 -22.73
C GLU A 462 -8.75 12.94 -21.70
N ALA A 463 -8.31 13.96 -20.93
CA ALA A 463 -9.10 14.68 -19.93
C ALA A 463 -10.18 15.61 -20.52
N LYS A 464 -10.97 15.11 -21.48
CA LYS A 464 -12.01 15.85 -22.20
C LYS A 464 -13.22 16.14 -21.28
N PRO A 465 -13.94 17.26 -21.47
CA PRO A 465 -15.10 17.61 -20.65
C PRO A 465 -16.35 16.82 -21.05
N LEU A 466 -16.32 15.51 -20.81
CA LEU A 466 -17.40 14.58 -21.13
C LEU A 466 -17.68 13.60 -19.98
N MET A 467 -18.89 13.08 -19.97
CA MET A 467 -19.26 11.91 -19.19
C MET A 467 -18.73 10.65 -19.87
N THR A 468 -18.14 9.75 -19.09
CA THR A 468 -17.68 8.44 -19.54
C THR A 468 -18.19 7.35 -18.63
N ILE A 469 -18.20 6.11 -19.11
CA ILE A 469 -18.54 4.96 -18.28
C ILE A 469 -17.46 4.80 -17.20
N HIS A 470 -17.89 4.52 -15.97
CA HIS A 470 -17.03 3.93 -14.95
C HIS A 470 -17.23 2.43 -14.92
N GLY A 471 -18.49 1.97 -14.82
CA GLY A 471 -18.79 0.55 -14.81
C GLY A 471 -20.27 0.22 -14.63
N LEU A 472 -20.59 -1.06 -14.86
CA LEU A 472 -21.92 -1.63 -14.63
C LEU A 472 -21.83 -2.62 -13.47
N TRP A 473 -22.49 -2.32 -12.36
CA TRP A 473 -22.27 -2.98 -11.08
C TRP A 473 -23.51 -3.77 -10.62
N PRO A 474 -23.39 -5.09 -10.48
CA PRO A 474 -24.34 -5.90 -9.72
C PRO A 474 -24.47 -5.42 -8.27
N ASN A 475 -25.69 -5.11 -7.84
CA ASN A 475 -25.96 -4.61 -6.49
C ASN A 475 -27.07 -5.40 -5.78
N TYR A 476 -27.01 -5.37 -4.46
CA TYR A 476 -28.08 -5.85 -3.58
C TYR A 476 -28.93 -4.67 -3.12
N ASN A 477 -30.16 -4.93 -2.69
CA ASN A 477 -31.02 -3.87 -2.14
C ASN A 477 -30.42 -3.21 -0.90
N ALA A 478 -29.67 -3.98 -0.09
CA ALA A 478 -29.05 -3.54 1.16
C ALA A 478 -27.53 -3.80 1.21
N GLY A 479 -26.86 -3.77 0.05
CA GLY A 479 -25.44 -4.07 -0.06
C GLY A 479 -24.97 -4.15 -1.51
N PHE A 480 -23.79 -4.74 -1.72
CA PHE A 480 -23.25 -4.92 -3.06
C PHE A 480 -22.39 -6.18 -3.18
N ALA A 481 -22.26 -6.65 -4.42
CA ALA A 481 -21.37 -7.73 -4.80
C ALA A 481 -20.05 -7.16 -5.35
N GLY A 482 -18.96 -7.84 -5.06
CA GLY A 482 -17.63 -7.54 -5.57
C GLY A 482 -16.76 -8.80 -5.59
N CYS A 483 -15.91 -8.99 -6.60
CA CYS A 483 -14.98 -10.13 -6.65
C CYS A 483 -15.67 -11.49 -6.51
N CYS A 484 -16.76 -11.73 -7.26
CA CYS A 484 -17.47 -13.01 -7.22
C CYS A 484 -16.57 -14.17 -7.69
N ASN A 485 -16.79 -15.35 -7.12
CA ASN A 485 -16.33 -16.61 -7.70
C ASN A 485 -17.42 -17.20 -8.59
N VAL A 486 -17.04 -17.84 -9.69
CA VAL A 486 -17.99 -18.48 -10.61
C VAL A 486 -18.69 -19.65 -9.93
N SER A 487 -17.94 -20.44 -9.17
CA SER A 487 -18.45 -21.54 -8.33
C SER A 487 -17.53 -21.72 -7.13
N ASP A 488 -17.80 -22.74 -6.31
CA ASP A 488 -16.89 -23.12 -5.21
C ASP A 488 -15.54 -23.68 -5.71
N THR A 489 -15.47 -24.06 -6.99
CA THR A 489 -14.28 -24.66 -7.62
C THR A 489 -13.65 -23.80 -8.72
N VAL A 490 -14.36 -22.77 -9.18
CA VAL A 490 -13.90 -21.85 -10.21
C VAL A 490 -13.84 -20.45 -9.60
N GLY A 491 -12.64 -20.08 -9.16
CA GLY A 491 -12.35 -18.78 -8.57
C GLY A 491 -12.40 -17.65 -9.60
N ASN A 492 -12.42 -16.41 -9.10
CA ASN A 492 -12.18 -15.20 -9.88
C ASN A 492 -10.82 -15.28 -10.61
N HIS A 493 -10.73 -14.71 -11.81
CA HIS A 493 -9.47 -14.62 -12.55
C HIS A 493 -9.52 -13.50 -13.59
N PRO A 494 -8.39 -12.81 -13.89
CA PRO A 494 -8.29 -11.91 -15.03
C PRO A 494 -8.57 -12.63 -16.36
N TYR A 495 -9.09 -11.87 -17.33
CA TYR A 495 -9.06 -12.29 -18.73
C TYR A 495 -7.65 -12.08 -19.31
N ASN A 496 -7.33 -12.72 -20.44
CA ASN A 496 -6.03 -12.51 -21.09
C ASN A 496 -6.08 -11.22 -21.93
N ALA A 497 -5.42 -10.15 -21.48
CA ALA A 497 -5.50 -8.86 -22.14
C ALA A 497 -4.99 -8.87 -23.59
N LYS A 498 -3.89 -9.58 -23.86
CA LYS A 498 -3.31 -9.70 -25.20
C LYS A 498 -4.25 -10.42 -26.16
N ASP A 499 -4.82 -11.54 -25.74
CA ASP A 499 -5.78 -12.30 -26.55
C ASP A 499 -7.10 -11.55 -26.72
N PHE A 500 -7.57 -10.87 -25.66
CA PHE A 500 -8.75 -10.02 -25.73
C PHE A 500 -8.57 -8.89 -26.75
N ALA A 501 -7.47 -8.15 -26.67
CA ALA A 501 -7.15 -7.07 -27.62
C ALA A 501 -7.13 -7.57 -29.08
N ARG A 502 -6.57 -8.77 -29.31
CA ARG A 502 -6.48 -9.37 -30.64
C ARG A 502 -7.85 -9.82 -31.17
N THR A 503 -8.69 -10.39 -30.31
CA THR A 503 -9.96 -11.05 -30.71
C THR A 503 -11.18 -10.13 -30.66
N HIS A 504 -11.07 -8.99 -29.97
CA HIS A 504 -12.17 -8.07 -29.71
C HIS A 504 -11.82 -6.62 -30.08
N VAL A 505 -11.07 -6.41 -31.16
CA VAL A 505 -10.62 -5.08 -31.64
C VAL A 505 -11.76 -4.06 -31.72
N ASP A 506 -12.89 -4.40 -32.34
CA ASP A 506 -14.02 -3.47 -32.48
C ASP A 506 -14.64 -3.09 -31.13
N LEU A 507 -14.73 -4.07 -30.22
CA LEU A 507 -15.25 -3.82 -28.87
C LEU A 507 -14.29 -2.92 -28.09
N LEU A 508 -12.99 -3.14 -28.22
CA LEU A 508 -11.98 -2.30 -27.57
C LEU A 508 -12.01 -0.87 -28.10
N ALA A 509 -12.24 -0.69 -29.41
CA ALA A 509 -12.44 0.63 -30.00
C ALA A 509 -13.73 1.32 -29.52
N ASP A 510 -14.81 0.55 -29.31
CA ASP A 510 -16.03 1.07 -28.69
C ASP A 510 -15.83 1.46 -27.23
N MET A 511 -15.09 0.64 -26.46
CA MET A 511 -14.73 0.94 -25.08
C MET A 511 -13.87 2.19 -24.99
N LYS A 512 -12.85 2.35 -25.83
CA LYS A 512 -12.04 3.58 -25.90
C LYS A 512 -12.90 4.84 -26.03
N ARG A 513 -13.98 4.77 -26.81
CA ARG A 513 -14.81 5.93 -27.14
C ARG A 513 -15.78 6.30 -26.02
N GLU A 514 -16.36 5.30 -25.35
CA GLU A 514 -17.45 5.51 -24.39
C GLU A 514 -17.01 5.31 -22.92
N TRP A 515 -15.93 4.55 -22.69
CA TRP A 515 -15.35 4.14 -21.41
C TRP A 515 -13.87 4.54 -21.34
N VAL A 516 -13.63 5.84 -21.42
CA VAL A 516 -12.31 6.47 -21.46
C VAL A 516 -11.66 6.35 -20.08
N ASP A 517 -10.46 5.80 -20.05
CA ASP A 517 -9.54 5.96 -18.94
C ASP A 517 -8.63 7.18 -19.22
N PRO A 518 -8.86 8.32 -18.55
CA PRO A 518 -8.09 9.52 -18.86
C PRO A 518 -6.66 9.46 -18.33
N THR A 519 -6.26 8.43 -17.57
CA THR A 519 -4.88 8.27 -17.06
C THR A 519 -3.96 7.57 -18.05
N GLN A 520 -4.54 6.83 -19.00
CA GLN A 520 -3.81 6.01 -19.98
C GLN A 520 -3.72 6.70 -21.34
N ALA A 521 -2.66 6.40 -22.07
CA ALA A 521 -2.43 6.96 -23.41
C ALA A 521 -3.25 6.27 -24.51
N ASN A 522 -3.72 5.05 -24.25
CA ASN A 522 -4.47 4.24 -25.20
C ASN A 522 -5.30 3.16 -24.50
N GLU A 523 -6.22 2.59 -25.26
CA GLU A 523 -7.19 1.58 -24.84
C GLU A 523 -6.57 0.23 -24.51
N TYR A 524 -5.40 -0.09 -25.07
CA TYR A 524 -4.69 -1.32 -24.71
C TYR A 524 -4.21 -1.21 -23.28
N ASP A 525 -3.55 -0.11 -22.90
CA ASP A 525 -3.06 0.12 -21.54
C ASP A 525 -4.19 0.12 -20.50
N SER A 526 -5.38 0.62 -20.88
CA SER A 526 -6.60 0.57 -20.05
C SER A 526 -7.16 -0.84 -19.79
N LEU A 527 -6.77 -1.86 -20.57
CA LEU A 527 -7.26 -3.24 -20.41
C LEU A 527 -7.01 -3.75 -19.00
N CYS A 528 -5.80 -3.61 -18.50
CA CYS A 528 -5.48 -4.16 -17.20
C CYS A 528 -5.68 -3.18 -16.04
N GLU A 529 -5.70 -1.87 -16.29
CA GLU A 529 -6.01 -0.86 -15.28
C GLU A 529 -7.53 -0.88 -14.99
N ILE A 530 -8.31 -0.01 -15.63
CA ILE A 530 -9.74 0.12 -15.34
C ILE A 530 -10.58 -1.08 -15.84
N TYR A 531 -10.33 -1.63 -17.04
CA TYR A 531 -11.26 -2.62 -17.61
C TYR A 531 -11.21 -3.97 -16.89
N ASN A 532 -10.02 -4.43 -16.52
CA ASN A 532 -9.85 -5.66 -15.74
C ASN A 532 -10.34 -5.49 -14.31
N HIS A 533 -10.14 -4.31 -13.69
CA HIS A 533 -10.77 -4.00 -12.40
C HIS A 533 -12.29 -4.20 -12.48
N GLU A 534 -12.93 -3.56 -13.44
CA GLU A 534 -14.37 -3.58 -13.61
C GLU A 534 -14.88 -4.99 -13.96
N PHE A 535 -14.14 -5.74 -14.78
CA PHE A 535 -14.49 -7.12 -15.06
C PHE A 535 -14.38 -8.03 -13.83
N GLN A 536 -13.24 -8.05 -13.14
CA GLN A 536 -13.05 -8.98 -12.02
C GLN A 536 -13.97 -8.66 -10.85
N LYS A 537 -14.07 -7.38 -10.49
CA LYS A 537 -14.87 -6.94 -9.36
C LYS A 537 -16.36 -7.01 -9.65
N HIS A 538 -16.80 -6.63 -10.85
CA HIS A 538 -18.23 -6.49 -11.17
C HIS A 538 -18.69 -7.41 -12.30
N GLY A 539 -17.92 -7.54 -13.36
CA GLY A 539 -18.27 -8.34 -14.55
C GLY A 539 -18.45 -9.84 -14.29
N ILE A 540 -17.66 -10.43 -13.40
CA ILE A 540 -17.82 -11.84 -13.02
C ILE A 540 -19.15 -12.04 -12.29
N CYS A 541 -19.48 -11.13 -11.36
CA CYS A 541 -20.77 -11.11 -10.66
C CYS A 541 -21.96 -10.93 -11.62
N TYR A 542 -21.78 -10.16 -12.69
CA TYR A 542 -22.84 -9.91 -13.67
C TYR A 542 -23.29 -11.22 -14.34
N GLY A 543 -22.35 -12.10 -14.71
CA GLY A 543 -22.71 -13.37 -15.33
C GLY A 543 -21.56 -14.11 -16.01
N ALA A 544 -20.42 -14.32 -15.33
CA ALA A 544 -19.37 -15.19 -15.85
C ALA A 544 -19.73 -16.69 -15.75
N SER A 545 -19.38 -17.46 -16.79
CA SER A 545 -19.76 -18.88 -16.94
C SER A 545 -18.54 -19.76 -17.14
N GLY A 546 -18.31 -20.69 -16.20
CA GLY A 546 -17.11 -21.51 -16.21
C GLY A 546 -15.84 -20.69 -16.21
N ASP A 547 -14.81 -21.19 -16.88
CA ASP A 547 -13.46 -20.61 -17.03
C ASP A 547 -13.30 -19.78 -18.32
N LYS A 548 -14.41 -19.36 -18.94
CA LYS A 548 -14.40 -18.61 -20.21
C LYS A 548 -14.26 -17.12 -19.98
N TRP A 549 -13.12 -16.70 -19.43
CA TRP A 549 -12.89 -15.32 -18.95
C TRP A 549 -13.02 -14.29 -20.06
N ASP A 550 -12.36 -14.46 -21.20
CA ASP A 550 -12.41 -13.51 -22.33
C ASP A 550 -13.84 -13.33 -22.87
N GLN A 551 -14.59 -14.44 -23.03
CA GLN A 551 -15.99 -14.40 -23.49
C GLN A 551 -16.89 -13.71 -22.47
N SER A 552 -16.65 -13.95 -21.18
CA SER A 552 -17.40 -13.36 -20.07
C SER A 552 -17.12 -11.85 -19.99
N ALA A 553 -15.86 -11.43 -20.12
CA ALA A 553 -15.44 -10.04 -20.19
C ALA A 553 -16.08 -9.33 -21.40
N ALA A 554 -16.00 -9.93 -22.60
CA ALA A 554 -16.61 -9.35 -23.80
C ALA A 554 -18.14 -9.21 -23.67
N THR A 555 -18.79 -10.15 -23.00
CA THR A 555 -20.23 -10.09 -22.73
C THR A 555 -20.56 -8.97 -21.74
N TYR A 556 -19.78 -8.85 -20.67
CA TYR A 556 -19.93 -7.80 -19.67
C TYR A 556 -19.70 -6.39 -20.25
N PHE A 557 -18.63 -6.19 -21.01
CA PHE A 557 -18.33 -4.88 -21.60
C PHE A 557 -19.40 -4.46 -22.62
N ARG A 558 -19.90 -5.39 -23.44
CA ARG A 558 -21.04 -5.11 -24.35
C ARG A 558 -22.32 -4.77 -23.59
N ALA A 559 -22.60 -5.48 -22.50
CA ALA A 559 -23.73 -5.17 -21.64
C ALA A 559 -23.60 -3.75 -21.05
N THR A 560 -22.41 -3.38 -20.60
CA THR A 560 -22.12 -2.04 -20.06
C THR A 560 -22.29 -0.94 -21.10
N LEU A 561 -21.74 -1.11 -22.30
CA LEU A 561 -21.93 -0.18 -23.42
C LEU A 561 -23.41 -0.03 -23.80
N ASN A 562 -24.16 -1.13 -23.81
CA ASN A 562 -25.59 -1.10 -24.11
C ASN A 562 -26.42 -0.43 -23.01
N ALA A 563 -26.05 -0.60 -21.74
CA ALA A 563 -26.65 0.13 -20.63
C ALA A 563 -26.39 1.64 -20.77
N ALA A 564 -25.15 2.06 -21.06
CA ALA A 564 -24.84 3.46 -21.30
C ALA A 564 -25.62 4.03 -22.51
N ALA A 565 -25.80 3.22 -23.56
CA ALA A 565 -26.57 3.62 -24.73
C ALA A 565 -28.04 3.95 -24.42
N THR A 566 -28.65 3.40 -23.35
CA THR A 566 -30.03 3.75 -22.95
C THR A 566 -30.16 5.22 -22.55
N HIS A 567 -29.05 5.85 -22.15
CA HIS A 567 -29.00 7.24 -21.69
C HIS A 567 -28.11 8.13 -22.57
N LYS A 568 -27.85 7.72 -23.82
CA LYS A 568 -27.02 8.47 -24.77
C LYS A 568 -27.46 9.93 -24.95
N LYS A 569 -28.78 10.20 -25.00
CA LYS A 569 -29.31 11.57 -25.10
C LYS A 569 -29.00 12.41 -23.85
N ALA A 570 -29.15 11.84 -22.66
CA ALA A 570 -28.82 12.51 -21.39
C ALA A 570 -27.32 12.80 -21.31
N THR A 571 -26.49 11.81 -21.65
CA THR A 571 -25.02 11.94 -21.74
C THR A 571 -24.62 13.07 -22.70
N ALA A 572 -25.20 13.11 -23.90
CA ALA A 572 -24.93 14.16 -24.88
C ALA A 572 -25.31 15.55 -24.36
N GLN A 573 -26.43 15.67 -23.64
CA GLN A 573 -26.86 16.95 -23.05
C GLN A 573 -25.92 17.43 -21.94
N LEU A 574 -25.43 16.52 -21.08
CA LEU A 574 -24.44 16.84 -20.04
C LEU A 574 -23.13 17.33 -20.67
N ASN A 575 -22.66 16.65 -21.72
CA ASN A 575 -21.47 17.04 -22.47
C ASN A 575 -21.66 18.43 -23.13
N ALA A 576 -22.86 18.71 -23.65
CA ALA A 576 -23.19 20.02 -24.22
C ALA A 576 -23.17 21.13 -23.15
N TRP A 577 -23.68 20.87 -21.94
CA TRP A 577 -23.58 21.83 -20.83
C TRP A 577 -22.13 22.06 -20.38
N ALA A 578 -21.30 21.02 -20.34
CA ALA A 578 -19.87 21.14 -20.02
C ALA A 578 -19.07 21.96 -21.06
N ALA A 579 -19.59 22.09 -22.28
CA ALA A 579 -18.98 22.88 -23.34
C ALA A 579 -19.36 24.38 -23.31
N LEU A 580 -20.34 24.79 -22.49
CA LEU A 580 -20.76 26.18 -22.38
C LEU A 580 -19.65 27.08 -21.77
N PRO A 581 -19.66 28.40 -22.06
CA PRO A 581 -18.72 29.34 -21.42
C PRO A 581 -18.81 29.35 -19.89
N THR A 582 -20.03 29.18 -19.37
CA THR A 582 -20.30 28.99 -17.94
C THR A 582 -20.87 27.59 -17.75
N PRO A 583 -20.04 26.56 -17.54
CA PRO A 583 -20.47 25.18 -17.54
C PRO A 583 -21.15 24.85 -16.20
N GLN A 584 -22.44 25.17 -16.10
CA GLN A 584 -23.26 24.95 -14.91
C GLN A 584 -24.64 24.40 -15.28
N THR A 585 -25.25 23.69 -14.35
CA THR A 585 -26.62 23.16 -14.43
C THR A 585 -27.26 23.12 -13.03
N THR A 586 -28.44 22.53 -12.89
CA THR A 586 -29.10 22.29 -11.60
C THR A 586 -29.43 20.82 -11.42
N LEU A 587 -29.59 20.38 -10.17
CA LEU A 587 -29.99 19.01 -9.86
C LEU A 587 -31.32 18.65 -10.54
N ALA A 588 -32.28 19.58 -10.57
CA ALA A 588 -33.56 19.40 -11.24
C ALA A 588 -33.40 19.20 -12.76
N ALA A 589 -32.53 20.00 -13.40
CA ALA A 589 -32.27 19.87 -14.83
C ALA A 589 -31.61 18.54 -15.18
N VAL A 590 -30.65 18.06 -14.38
CA VAL A 590 -30.02 16.74 -14.58
C VAL A 590 -31.05 15.63 -14.43
N ASN A 591 -31.85 15.64 -13.35
CA ASN A 591 -32.88 14.61 -13.13
C ASN A 591 -33.93 14.57 -14.25
N ALA A 592 -34.29 15.72 -14.82
CA ALA A 592 -35.23 15.79 -15.94
C ALA A 592 -34.72 15.11 -17.23
N LEU A 593 -33.42 14.82 -17.35
CA LEU A 593 -32.87 14.07 -18.49
C LEU A 593 -33.19 12.57 -18.43
N TYR A 594 -33.58 12.06 -17.26
CA TYR A 594 -33.76 10.63 -17.03
C TYR A 594 -35.24 10.30 -16.78
N PRO A 595 -35.73 9.16 -17.31
CA PRO A 595 -37.13 8.75 -17.13
C PRO A 595 -37.45 8.25 -15.72
N LYS A 596 -36.42 8.01 -14.91
CA LYS A 596 -36.48 7.50 -13.52
C LYS A 596 -35.50 8.30 -12.68
N TYR A 597 -35.70 8.28 -11.36
CA TYR A 597 -34.78 8.90 -10.42
C TYR A 597 -33.38 8.29 -10.54
N VAL A 598 -32.37 9.15 -10.58
CA VAL A 598 -30.95 8.81 -10.67
C VAL A 598 -30.19 9.42 -9.50
N GLN A 599 -29.06 8.84 -9.14
CA GLN A 599 -28.16 9.48 -8.17
C GLN A 599 -27.27 10.47 -8.91
N VAL A 600 -27.32 11.75 -8.54
CA VAL A 600 -26.42 12.79 -9.06
C VAL A 600 -25.41 13.11 -7.97
N LEU A 601 -24.15 12.80 -8.23
CA LEU A 601 -23.07 12.83 -7.26
C LEU A 601 -22.09 13.94 -7.59
N CYS A 602 -21.73 14.69 -6.56
CA CYS A 602 -20.73 15.73 -6.59
C CYS A 602 -19.49 15.30 -5.81
N SER A 603 -18.35 15.94 -6.09
CA SER A 603 -17.08 15.57 -5.47
C SER A 603 -17.13 15.77 -3.96
N GLY A 604 -16.81 14.72 -3.21
CA GLY A 604 -16.58 14.79 -1.77
C GLY A 604 -15.22 15.42 -1.39
N VAL A 605 -14.33 15.61 -2.37
CA VAL A 605 -12.93 16.00 -2.17
C VAL A 605 -12.73 17.52 -2.28
N ASP A 606 -13.33 18.14 -3.30
CA ASP A 606 -13.22 19.58 -3.58
C ASP A 606 -14.14 20.47 -2.73
N GLY A 607 -15.04 19.88 -1.93
CA GLY A 607 -15.96 20.62 -1.05
C GLY A 607 -16.98 21.51 -1.76
N GLY A 608 -17.05 21.49 -3.09
CA GLY A 608 -18.00 22.27 -3.90
C GLY A 608 -19.05 21.39 -4.58
N ASN A 609 -20.11 22.02 -5.09
CA ASN A 609 -21.17 21.33 -5.84
C ASN A 609 -20.72 21.06 -7.29
N GLN A 610 -19.66 20.28 -7.47
CA GLN A 610 -19.04 19.96 -8.75
C GLN A 610 -19.41 18.54 -9.17
N LEU A 611 -19.98 18.37 -10.37
CA LEU A 611 -20.45 17.06 -10.85
C LEU A 611 -19.28 16.08 -10.93
N SER A 612 -19.37 14.96 -10.22
CA SER A 612 -18.41 13.85 -10.30
C SER A 612 -18.99 12.66 -11.04
N ALA A 613 -20.22 12.25 -10.72
CA ALA A 613 -20.79 11.03 -11.26
C ALA A 613 -22.31 11.07 -11.35
N ILE A 614 -22.86 10.21 -12.21
CA ILE A 614 -24.30 9.90 -12.25
C ILE A 614 -24.46 8.38 -12.19
N ARG A 615 -25.38 7.92 -11.35
CA ARG A 615 -25.75 6.50 -11.28
C ARG A 615 -27.17 6.28 -11.74
N THR A 616 -27.33 5.36 -12.69
CA THR A 616 -28.62 4.90 -13.17
C THR A 616 -28.82 3.43 -12.79
N CYS A 617 -30.05 3.06 -12.48
CA CYS A 617 -30.36 1.72 -11.98
C CYS A 617 -31.25 0.98 -12.98
N TYR A 618 -31.05 -0.32 -13.10
CA TYR A 618 -31.78 -1.18 -14.03
C TYR A 618 -32.27 -2.44 -13.35
N GLN A 619 -33.42 -2.93 -13.81
CA GLN A 619 -33.89 -4.26 -13.41
C GLN A 619 -32.84 -5.32 -13.73
N LYS A 620 -32.73 -6.31 -12.83
CA LYS A 620 -31.98 -7.53 -13.08
C LYS A 620 -32.47 -8.18 -14.38
N PRO A 621 -31.61 -8.43 -15.39
CA PRO A 621 -32.03 -9.09 -16.61
C PRO A 621 -32.53 -10.51 -16.30
N ALA A 622 -33.61 -10.94 -16.95
CA ALA A 622 -34.19 -12.27 -16.74
C ALA A 622 -33.31 -13.41 -17.26
N VAL A 623 -32.56 -13.16 -18.35
CA VAL A 623 -31.73 -14.16 -19.02
C VAL A 623 -30.25 -13.95 -18.69
N TYR A 624 -29.52 -15.05 -18.58
CA TYR A 624 -28.07 -15.08 -18.37
C TYR A 624 -27.32 -14.41 -19.54
N GLY A 625 -26.33 -13.56 -19.24
CA GLY A 625 -25.52 -12.88 -20.27
C GLY A 625 -26.30 -11.93 -21.18
N ASN A 626 -27.50 -11.49 -20.77
CA ASN A 626 -28.36 -10.67 -21.62
C ASN A 626 -27.78 -9.26 -21.84
N ARG A 627 -27.46 -8.93 -23.09
CA ARG A 627 -26.79 -7.69 -23.45
C ARG A 627 -27.73 -6.49 -23.59
N ALA A 628 -29.04 -6.68 -23.72
CA ALA A 628 -30.08 -5.63 -23.86
C ALA A 628 -31.47 -6.26 -24.12
N PRO A 629 -32.58 -5.52 -24.01
CA PRO A 629 -32.68 -4.16 -23.48
C PRO A 629 -32.63 -4.15 -21.95
N PHE A 630 -32.01 -3.11 -21.38
CA PHE A 630 -32.07 -2.85 -19.96
C PHE A 630 -33.27 -1.96 -19.63
N VAL A 631 -34.02 -2.32 -18.59
CA VAL A 631 -35.21 -1.59 -18.16
C VAL A 631 -34.83 -0.68 -16.98
N PRO A 632 -34.82 0.65 -17.15
CA PRO A 632 -34.48 1.56 -16.05
C PRO A 632 -35.48 1.49 -14.90
N ILE A 633 -34.98 1.55 -13.69
CA ILE A 633 -35.74 1.70 -12.44
C ILE A 633 -35.25 2.93 -11.68
N ALA A 634 -36.05 3.39 -10.71
CA ALA A 634 -35.60 4.42 -9.80
C ALA A 634 -34.45 3.86 -8.94
N CYS A 635 -33.36 4.61 -8.84
CA CYS A 635 -32.33 4.31 -7.84
C CYS A 635 -32.82 4.62 -6.43
N ALA A 636 -32.18 4.00 -5.44
CA ALA A 636 -32.27 4.49 -4.06
C ALA A 636 -31.61 5.88 -3.94
N ASN A 637 -31.89 6.59 -2.85
CA ASN A 637 -31.21 7.86 -2.56
C ASN A 637 -29.70 7.65 -2.47
N ALA A 638 -28.95 8.62 -2.97
CA ALA A 638 -27.50 8.63 -2.87
C ALA A 638 -27.04 8.71 -1.41
N THR A 639 -26.00 7.96 -1.08
CA THR A 639 -25.28 8.07 0.20
C THR A 639 -23.92 8.73 -0.02
N LYS A 640 -23.40 9.38 1.03
CA LYS A 640 -22.05 9.95 1.02
C LYS A 640 -21.00 8.85 1.11
N SER A 641 -19.92 8.98 0.34
CA SER A 641 -18.68 8.20 0.44
C SER A 641 -17.48 9.15 0.61
N SER A 642 -16.27 8.59 0.59
CA SER A 642 -15.03 9.38 0.58
C SER A 642 -14.87 10.20 -0.71
N ALA A 643 -15.19 9.62 -1.86
CA ALA A 643 -15.07 10.29 -3.16
C ALA A 643 -16.30 11.14 -3.53
N PHE A 644 -17.50 10.78 -3.05
CA PHE A 644 -18.74 11.35 -3.54
C PHE A 644 -19.67 11.83 -2.42
N VAL A 645 -20.39 12.92 -2.69
CA VAL A 645 -21.54 13.38 -1.91
C VAL A 645 -22.74 13.55 -2.85
N PRO A 646 -23.99 13.41 -2.38
CA PRO A 646 -25.14 13.86 -3.15
C PRO A 646 -25.00 15.35 -3.50
N CYS A 647 -25.24 15.73 -4.75
CA CYS A 647 -25.20 17.14 -5.13
C CYS A 647 -26.27 17.95 -4.37
N ASP A 648 -25.90 19.16 -3.96
CA ASP A 648 -26.82 20.11 -3.33
C ASP A 648 -27.80 20.66 -4.36
N GLY A 649 -29.10 20.42 -4.14
CA GLY A 649 -30.16 20.91 -5.02
C GLY A 649 -30.44 22.41 -4.92
N THR A 650 -29.89 23.09 -3.90
CA THR A 650 -30.07 24.54 -3.68
C THR A 650 -28.99 25.39 -4.34
N ALA A 651 -27.90 24.77 -4.79
CA ALA A 651 -26.78 25.42 -5.45
C ALA A 651 -26.64 24.97 -6.92
N PRO A 652 -26.08 25.82 -7.80
CA PRO A 652 -25.69 25.37 -9.14
C PRO A 652 -24.69 24.21 -9.08
N ILE A 653 -24.85 23.22 -9.97
CA ILE A 653 -23.90 22.14 -10.17
C ILE A 653 -22.91 22.60 -11.25
N THR A 654 -21.62 22.58 -10.94
CA THR A 654 -20.56 23.02 -11.86
C THR A 654 -19.99 21.83 -12.64
N LEU A 655 -19.78 22.01 -13.94
CA LEU A 655 -19.13 21.07 -14.88
C LEU A 655 -17.80 21.65 -15.38
N ALA A 656 -16.98 22.15 -14.47
CA ALA A 656 -15.74 22.84 -14.82
C ALA A 656 -14.77 21.93 -15.58
N LYS A 657 -14.12 22.50 -16.59
CA LYS A 657 -13.06 21.83 -17.35
C LYS A 657 -11.87 21.49 -16.45
N TYR A 658 -11.14 20.45 -16.83
CA TYR A 658 -9.88 20.11 -16.19
C TYR A 658 -8.80 21.03 -16.73
N VAL A 659 -7.97 21.56 -15.84
CA VAL A 659 -6.77 22.30 -16.19
C VAL A 659 -5.62 21.50 -15.63
N ALA A 660 -4.81 20.92 -16.52
CA ALA A 660 -3.64 20.19 -16.10
C ALA A 660 -2.67 21.14 -15.35
N PRO A 661 -2.14 20.73 -14.20
CA PRO A 661 -1.11 21.50 -13.51
C PRO A 661 0.15 21.57 -14.39
N VAL A 662 0.81 22.73 -14.36
CA VAL A 662 2.04 23.02 -15.12
C VAL A 662 3.25 22.38 -14.46
#